data_AF-A0A0F5IM54-F1
#
_entry.id   AF-A0A0F5IM54-F1
#
_cell.length_a   1.000
_cell.length_b   1.000
_cell.length_c   1.000
_cell.angle_alpha   90.00
_cell.angle_beta   90.00
_cell.angle_gamma   90.00
#
_symmetry.space_group_name_H-M   'P 1'
#
loop_
_entity.id
_entity.type
_entity.pdbx_description
1 polymer ?
#
loop_
_entity_poly.entity_id
_entity_poly.type
_entity_poly.pdbx_seq_one_letter_code
_entity_poly.pdbx_strand_id
1 'polypeptide(L)'
;MKAQSSKVEDLCKKASLQQSNMWWKNSIKTKSPLIFAVQTNKYAFEFDYEKLTFNSFSIANKNMEVTDEPPQISFGIETYGTLYPCTHSSLRTEDCQLVHTGRFLQHRFINWIPELTGCDPYNSGLEIISWNDRLTLSLRVVPTVIQRSNAIVVKYSIPPTYIKQISPEGWAIYKHSTGTDGYIITGSNDNTHLSFSGNSIEARLHSVQKLQPDQLYQTGLIIYPVENLEKELESIINQETNPLKVTAIQTDPVNSSLETQYDPVMGWHSIQLRNDISGDITKDNDRMERIKFTIENDDSKEATIRLNFSKEKEVYAVPGISGIIRDKEGYPTGIPVQLSKNWHTTDFNNYESHLYKGPWFHGLSVLQIPAKSKITLEYSGVNAHWGGLPAASHAQLCLVGWGSNQQWDQSAIGAWGESICYEPDLDQASATVLDIRPLLVIDPKGGQWNWTGNVGGADILYLQQHNGGRAWHTGMKTDYKRYCPNLTEVIYSGNMLDNKIEFQYSTSITRSDDINRGIYKIQMKVNADVEFEKLDIFQLGAATYHYGFSKEIALGNENGLIKKWKANNNTNPVYDKSIKPFNGNTPWVFLYDSPISKDQEGRFVSGNRGFIVRSWKSVIKGENNIPPHWREYNTTEGNHGDPCSIITVTLPETCRSLSAGDYIEAEIELIVTPLESSDYYGPNANFKKASSKFTNKWPLAHREAKGNNILITPLIGVVEASYPIIISATNNIVHFKTKGGIGYVPITIQQLSTYKNPVLYIKEGKQWKQIDQSKYGNDYWQTDFNPISGTWEITYNINMDSPGDKAIEREYKFEMNNN
;
A
#
# COMPACT_ATOMS: atom_id res chain seq x y z
N MET A 1 19.79 28.43 8.85
CA MET A 1 19.95 27.07 8.29
C MET A 1 19.80 25.98 9.35
N LYS A 2 20.64 25.95 10.40
CA LYS A 2 20.54 24.95 11.50
C LYS A 2 19.14 24.87 12.15
N ALA A 3 18.52 26.02 12.47
CA ALA A 3 17.18 26.07 13.08
C ALA A 3 16.03 25.59 12.17
N GLN A 4 16.19 25.58 10.84
CA GLN A 4 15.20 25.01 9.92
C GLN A 4 15.44 23.50 9.77
N SER A 5 16.71 23.07 9.72
CA SER A 5 17.08 21.65 9.67
C SER A 5 16.56 20.88 10.88
N SER A 6 16.77 21.39 12.09
CA SER A 6 16.27 20.77 13.31
C SER A 6 14.73 20.67 13.34
N LYS A 7 14.05 21.63 12.71
CA LYS A 7 12.60 21.59 12.56
C LYS A 7 12.17 20.48 11.60
N VAL A 8 12.83 20.32 10.44
CA VAL A 8 12.48 19.26 9.48
C VAL A 8 12.67 17.86 10.07
N GLU A 9 13.74 17.64 10.84
CA GLU A 9 13.94 16.37 11.56
C GLU A 9 12.81 16.10 12.59
N ASP A 10 12.36 17.13 13.31
CA ASP A 10 11.22 17.02 14.25
C ASP A 10 9.90 16.72 13.51
N LEU A 11 9.65 17.38 12.37
CA LEU A 11 8.50 17.07 11.52
C LEU A 11 8.51 15.61 11.07
N CYS A 12 9.66 15.12 10.61
CA CYS A 12 9.83 13.73 10.17
C CYS A 12 9.54 12.74 11.31
N LYS A 13 10.10 12.98 12.51
CA LYS A 13 9.85 12.16 13.70
C LYS A 13 8.36 12.09 14.02
N LYS A 14 7.70 13.25 14.12
CA LYS A 14 6.30 13.37 14.50
C LYS A 14 5.35 12.78 13.45
N ALA A 15 5.64 12.99 12.16
CA ALA A 15 4.88 12.42 11.06
C ALA A 15 5.03 10.88 11.02
N SER A 16 6.24 10.38 11.23
CA SER A 16 6.52 8.94 11.19
C SER A 16 5.92 8.16 12.36
N LEU A 17 5.62 8.83 13.48
CA LEU A 17 4.90 8.23 14.60
C LEU A 17 3.41 8.02 14.32
N GLN A 18 2.82 8.76 13.37
CA GLN A 18 1.41 8.63 13.05
C GLN A 18 1.16 7.30 12.33
N GLN A 19 0.21 6.53 12.84
CA GLN A 19 -0.25 5.30 12.20
C GLN A 19 -1.78 5.23 12.23
N SER A 20 -2.33 4.63 11.18
CA SER A 20 -3.74 4.32 11.02
C SER A 20 -3.84 3.01 10.25
N ASN A 21 -4.78 2.16 10.64
CA ASN A 21 -5.08 0.91 9.94
C ASN A 21 -6.60 0.77 9.80
N MET A 22 -7.05 0.18 8.70
CA MET A 22 -8.42 -0.26 8.52
C MET A 22 -8.42 -1.71 8.04
N TRP A 23 -9.36 -2.51 8.54
CA TRP A 23 -9.47 -3.93 8.18
C TRP A 23 -10.91 -4.43 8.34
N TRP A 24 -11.25 -5.52 7.67
CA TRP A 24 -12.45 -6.31 7.99
C TRP A 24 -12.17 -7.24 9.17
N LYS A 25 -13.01 -7.18 10.21
CA LYS A 25 -12.85 -7.97 11.44
C LYS A 25 -12.94 -9.47 11.15
N ASN A 26 -13.95 -9.84 10.37
CA ASN A 26 -14.10 -11.17 9.80
C ASN A 26 -13.61 -11.16 8.35
N SER A 27 -13.41 -12.33 7.75
CA SER A 27 -13.14 -12.38 6.31
C SER A 27 -14.37 -11.89 5.56
N ILE A 28 -14.16 -11.07 4.53
CA ILE A 28 -15.23 -10.65 3.62
C ILE A 28 -15.89 -11.83 2.90
N LYS A 29 -15.19 -12.98 2.82
CA LYS A 29 -15.71 -14.25 2.30
C LYS A 29 -16.56 -15.04 3.28
N THR A 30 -16.55 -14.68 4.55
CA THR A 30 -17.40 -15.29 5.59
C THR A 30 -18.73 -14.54 5.72
N LYS A 31 -19.78 -15.23 6.19
CA LYS A 31 -21.11 -14.62 6.35
C LYS A 31 -21.10 -13.54 7.45
N SER A 32 -22.14 -12.70 7.41
CA SER A 32 -22.52 -11.69 8.41
C SER A 32 -22.12 -12.03 9.86
N PRO A 33 -21.67 -11.05 10.65
CA PRO A 33 -21.70 -9.61 10.34
C PRO A 33 -20.47 -9.09 9.58
N LEU A 34 -20.72 -8.23 8.58
CA LEU A 34 -19.70 -7.43 7.88
C LEU A 34 -19.32 -6.20 8.72
N ILE A 35 -18.24 -6.32 9.48
CA ILE A 35 -17.72 -5.27 10.36
C ILE A 35 -16.34 -4.88 9.90
N PHE A 36 -16.15 -3.61 9.54
CA PHE A 36 -14.81 -3.06 9.38
C PHE A 36 -14.43 -2.25 10.62
N ALA A 37 -13.14 -2.27 10.93
CA ALA A 37 -12.57 -1.55 12.05
C ALA A 37 -11.56 -0.53 11.54
N VAL A 38 -11.45 0.60 12.24
CA VAL A 38 -10.37 1.56 12.07
C VAL A 38 -9.69 1.75 13.41
N GLN A 39 -8.36 1.78 13.40
CA GLN A 39 -7.53 2.06 14.55
C GLN A 39 -6.49 3.10 14.17
N THR A 40 -6.43 4.17 14.95
CA THR A 40 -5.41 5.21 14.88
C THR A 40 -4.64 5.27 16.20
N ASN A 41 -3.66 6.16 16.28
CA ASN A 41 -2.98 6.45 17.54
C ASN A 41 -3.87 7.15 18.58
N LYS A 42 -5.03 7.70 18.17
CA LYS A 42 -5.90 8.54 19.01
C LYS A 42 -7.25 7.91 19.32
N TYR A 43 -7.76 7.06 18.43
CA TYR A 43 -9.04 6.41 18.62
C TYR A 43 -9.15 5.13 17.79
N ALA A 44 -10.14 4.31 18.12
CA ALA A 44 -10.51 3.16 17.32
C ALA A 44 -12.02 2.95 17.32
N PHE A 45 -12.55 2.40 16.24
CA PHE A 45 -13.97 2.06 16.15
C PHE A 45 -14.20 0.82 15.28
N GLU A 46 -15.31 0.13 15.54
CA GLU A 46 -15.87 -0.93 14.70
C GLU A 46 -17.20 -0.44 14.14
N PHE A 47 -17.38 -0.51 12.83
CA PHE A 47 -18.60 -0.12 12.14
C PHE A 47 -19.26 -1.33 11.49
N ASP A 48 -20.50 -1.63 11.90
CA ASP A 48 -21.36 -2.65 11.31
C ASP A 48 -21.92 -2.10 10.00
N TYR A 49 -21.37 -2.54 8.88
CA TYR A 49 -21.79 -2.10 7.55
C TYR A 49 -23.22 -2.53 7.24
N GLU A 50 -23.68 -3.68 7.75
CA GLU A 50 -25.03 -4.18 7.47
C GLU A 50 -26.09 -3.32 8.12
N LYS A 51 -25.83 -2.87 9.35
CA LYS A 51 -26.77 -2.07 10.16
C LYS A 51 -26.51 -0.57 10.10
N LEU A 52 -25.40 -0.15 9.50
CA LEU A 52 -24.95 1.25 9.44
C LEU A 52 -24.78 1.88 10.83
N THR A 53 -24.17 1.15 11.77
CA THR A 53 -23.99 1.58 13.17
C THR A 53 -22.57 1.30 13.70
N PHE A 54 -22.18 1.99 14.77
CA PHE A 54 -20.96 1.63 15.50
C PHE A 54 -21.23 0.48 16.47
N ASN A 55 -20.44 -0.59 16.35
CA ASN A 55 -20.37 -1.64 17.36
C ASN A 55 -19.44 -1.26 18.51
N SER A 56 -18.46 -0.40 18.24
CA SER A 56 -17.51 0.10 19.24
C SER A 56 -16.97 1.47 18.88
N PHE A 57 -16.56 2.22 19.89
CA PHE A 57 -15.73 3.40 19.73
C PHE A 57 -14.90 3.61 21.00
N SER A 58 -13.63 3.94 20.86
CA SER A 58 -12.74 4.19 22.01
C SER A 58 -11.75 5.31 21.71
N ILE A 59 -11.38 6.05 22.76
CA ILE A 59 -10.26 7.00 22.75
C ILE A 59 -9.03 6.28 23.29
N ALA A 60 -7.87 6.48 22.67
CA ALA A 60 -6.64 5.74 22.94
C ALA A 60 -6.06 6.07 24.34
N ASN A 61 -6.57 5.44 25.39
CA ASN A 61 -5.94 5.43 26.72
C ASN A 61 -6.19 4.15 27.55
N LYS A 62 -6.85 3.12 27.01
CA LYS A 62 -7.22 1.90 27.76
C LYS A 62 -7.09 0.64 26.91
N ASN A 63 -5.93 -0.01 26.87
CA ASN A 63 -5.71 -1.35 26.30
C ASN A 63 -6.38 -1.68 24.94
N MET A 64 -6.85 -0.69 24.20
CA MET A 64 -7.78 -0.85 23.09
C MET A 64 -9.00 -1.74 23.37
N GLU A 65 -9.43 -1.83 24.62
CA GLU A 65 -10.66 -2.57 24.96
C GLU A 65 -11.87 -1.73 24.53
N VAL A 66 -12.61 -2.28 23.57
CA VAL A 66 -13.90 -1.79 23.07
C VAL A 66 -14.86 -1.59 24.25
N THR A 67 -15.43 -0.39 24.37
CA THR A 67 -16.45 -0.10 25.40
C THR A 67 -17.81 -0.71 25.06
N ASP A 68 -18.56 -1.18 26.07
CA ASP A 68 -19.88 -1.81 25.91
C ASP A 68 -21.02 -0.85 25.45
N GLU A 69 -20.82 0.48 25.44
CA GLU A 69 -21.82 1.47 25.02
C GLU A 69 -21.29 2.39 23.88
N PRO A 70 -21.29 1.92 22.61
CA PRO A 70 -20.82 2.71 21.49
C PRO A 70 -21.74 3.91 21.17
N PRO A 71 -21.19 4.97 20.55
CA PRO A 71 -21.98 6.07 20.03
C PRO A 71 -22.99 5.57 19.00
N GLN A 72 -24.22 6.07 19.08
CA GLN A 72 -25.29 5.73 18.15
C GLN A 72 -25.29 6.74 17.01
N ILE A 73 -25.43 6.24 15.78
CA ILE A 73 -25.58 7.05 14.58
C ILE A 73 -26.95 6.81 13.95
N SER A 74 -27.59 7.87 13.48
CA SER A 74 -28.83 7.78 12.68
C SER A 74 -28.83 8.90 11.66
N PHE A 75 -29.01 8.60 10.38
CA PHE A 75 -28.93 9.60 9.32
C PHE A 75 -29.95 9.31 8.22
N GLY A 76 -30.30 10.32 7.43
CA GLY A 76 -31.22 10.15 6.32
C GLY A 76 -31.83 11.46 5.85
N ILE A 77 -32.94 11.34 5.12
CA ILE A 77 -33.70 12.46 4.57
C ILE A 77 -34.94 12.70 5.43
N GLU A 78 -35.18 13.94 5.83
CA GLU A 78 -36.40 14.32 6.56
C GLU A 78 -37.52 14.72 5.60
N THR A 79 -38.68 14.09 5.75
CA THR A 79 -39.88 14.34 4.95
C THR A 79 -41.06 14.65 5.86
N TYR A 80 -41.67 15.83 5.67
CA TYR A 80 -42.77 16.34 6.50
C TYR A 80 -42.47 16.41 8.02
N GLY A 81 -41.22 16.72 8.39
CA GLY A 81 -40.79 16.82 9.80
C GLY A 81 -40.47 15.48 10.46
N THR A 82 -40.52 14.37 9.71
CA THR A 82 -40.13 13.03 10.18
C THR A 82 -38.86 12.61 9.45
N LEU A 83 -37.82 12.26 10.22
CA LEU A 83 -36.61 11.62 9.68
C LEU A 83 -36.91 10.17 9.36
N TYR A 84 -36.63 9.74 8.13
CA TYR A 84 -36.62 8.34 7.75
C TYR A 84 -35.17 7.87 7.74
N PRO A 85 -34.70 7.20 8.80
CA PRO A 85 -33.30 6.86 8.91
C PRO A 85 -32.92 5.73 7.94
N CYS A 86 -31.71 5.80 7.42
CA CYS A 86 -31.02 4.69 6.81
C CYS A 86 -30.66 3.69 7.91
N THR A 87 -31.17 2.46 7.81
CA THR A 87 -31.05 1.43 8.86
C THR A 87 -30.30 0.20 8.41
N HIS A 88 -30.05 0.06 7.11
CA HIS A 88 -29.26 -1.02 6.56
C HIS A 88 -28.57 -0.63 5.26
N SER A 89 -27.47 -1.30 4.95
CA SER A 89 -26.81 -1.16 3.64
C SER A 89 -27.46 -2.03 2.58
N SER A 90 -26.92 -1.99 1.35
CA SER A 90 -27.28 -2.91 0.28
C SER A 90 -26.84 -4.36 0.53
N LEU A 91 -26.05 -4.61 1.58
CA LEU A 91 -25.36 -5.88 1.89
C LEU A 91 -24.31 -6.31 0.87
N ARG A 92 -24.15 -5.59 -0.26
CA ARG A 92 -23.06 -5.84 -1.21
C ARG A 92 -21.81 -5.14 -0.73
N THR A 93 -20.71 -5.86 -0.61
CA THR A 93 -19.44 -5.30 -0.12
C THR A 93 -18.87 -4.26 -1.08
N GLU A 94 -19.10 -4.41 -2.38
CA GLU A 94 -18.73 -3.43 -3.42
C GLU A 94 -19.35 -2.04 -3.22
N ASP A 95 -20.46 -1.93 -2.48
CA ASP A 95 -21.08 -0.65 -2.16
C ASP A 95 -20.49 -0.01 -0.88
N CYS A 96 -19.60 -0.71 -0.18
CA CYS A 96 -18.77 -0.20 0.90
C CYS A 96 -17.39 0.18 0.33
N GLN A 97 -17.36 1.20 -0.52
CA GLN A 97 -16.21 1.52 -1.35
C GLN A 97 -15.01 1.96 -0.52
N LEU A 98 -13.87 1.30 -0.69
CA LEU A 98 -12.60 1.75 -0.17
C LEU A 98 -11.94 2.77 -1.10
N VAL A 99 -11.95 4.04 -0.70
CA VAL A 99 -11.44 5.14 -1.52
C VAL A 99 -9.96 5.39 -1.24
N HIS A 100 -9.58 5.48 0.04
CA HIS A 100 -8.20 5.65 0.48
C HIS A 100 -7.90 4.72 1.67
N THR A 101 -6.72 4.11 1.67
CA THR A 101 -6.12 3.48 2.87
C THR A 101 -4.63 3.69 2.86
N GLY A 102 -4.04 3.83 4.04
CA GLY A 102 -2.60 3.95 4.24
C GLY A 102 -2.26 4.48 5.63
N ARG A 103 -1.03 5.02 5.77
CA ARG A 103 -0.50 5.44 7.07
C ARG A 103 -1.36 6.49 7.79
N PHE A 104 -1.99 7.39 7.05
CA PHE A 104 -2.65 8.57 7.60
C PHE A 104 -4.17 8.54 7.46
N LEU A 105 -4.66 8.37 6.23
CA LEU A 105 -6.07 8.49 5.90
C LEU A 105 -6.68 7.12 5.59
N GLN A 106 -7.82 6.87 6.21
CA GLN A 106 -8.72 5.75 5.94
C GLN A 106 -10.07 6.32 5.50
N HIS A 107 -10.55 5.95 4.31
CA HIS A 107 -11.76 6.54 3.73
C HIS A 107 -12.65 5.48 3.09
N ARG A 108 -13.87 5.34 3.61
CA ARG A 108 -14.94 4.57 2.97
C ARG A 108 -16.12 5.44 2.56
N PHE A 109 -16.68 5.15 1.40
CA PHE A 109 -17.95 5.69 0.92
C PHE A 109 -18.97 4.57 0.80
N ILE A 110 -20.01 4.62 1.63
CA ILE A 110 -21.10 3.65 1.62
C ILE A 110 -22.22 4.19 0.75
N ASN A 111 -22.36 3.62 -0.45
CA ASN A 111 -23.35 4.04 -1.43
C ASN A 111 -24.47 2.98 -1.57
N TRP A 112 -25.38 3.15 -2.54
CA TRP A 112 -26.53 2.24 -2.74
C TRP A 112 -27.38 1.95 -1.49
N ILE A 113 -27.48 2.92 -0.57
CA ILE A 113 -28.28 2.77 0.65
C ILE A 113 -29.78 2.73 0.29
N PRO A 114 -30.52 1.66 0.62
CA PRO A 114 -31.91 1.46 0.16
C PRO A 114 -32.86 2.61 0.49
N GLU A 115 -32.73 3.22 1.68
CA GLU A 115 -33.62 4.28 2.13
C GLU A 115 -33.36 5.65 1.45
N LEU A 116 -32.26 5.82 0.72
CA LEU A 116 -31.99 7.02 -0.09
C LEU A 116 -32.70 6.97 -1.46
N THR A 117 -33.96 6.54 -1.46
CA THR A 117 -34.76 6.35 -2.69
C THR A 117 -34.95 7.68 -3.44
N GLY A 118 -34.77 7.65 -4.76
CA GLY A 118 -34.85 8.84 -5.63
C GLY A 118 -33.65 9.77 -5.51
N CYS A 119 -32.51 9.24 -5.04
CA CYS A 119 -31.19 9.85 -5.13
C CYS A 119 -30.30 9.00 -6.04
N ASP A 120 -29.24 9.60 -6.60
CA ASP A 120 -28.26 8.89 -7.41
C ASP A 120 -27.45 7.96 -6.49
N PRO A 121 -27.53 6.63 -6.68
CA PRO A 121 -26.89 5.67 -5.79
C PRO A 121 -25.36 5.63 -5.91
N TYR A 122 -24.76 6.29 -6.91
CA TYR A 122 -23.30 6.38 -7.08
C TYR A 122 -22.72 7.70 -6.56
N ASN A 123 -23.58 8.68 -6.28
CA ASN A 123 -23.21 10.00 -5.75
C ASN A 123 -23.83 10.32 -4.39
N SER A 124 -24.69 9.43 -3.88
CA SER A 124 -25.36 9.59 -2.58
C SER A 124 -25.00 8.44 -1.65
N GLY A 125 -24.74 8.75 -0.39
CA GLY A 125 -24.24 7.77 0.57
C GLY A 125 -23.64 8.40 1.83
N LEU A 126 -23.11 7.56 2.70
CA LEU A 126 -22.41 7.95 3.92
C LEU A 126 -20.89 7.90 3.68
N GLU A 127 -20.21 9.01 3.91
CA GLU A 127 -18.75 9.11 3.94
C GLU A 127 -18.24 8.94 5.37
N ILE A 128 -17.26 8.06 5.52
CA ILE A 128 -16.53 7.82 6.77
C ILE A 128 -15.06 8.08 6.47
N ILE A 129 -14.58 9.26 6.90
CA ILE A 129 -13.22 9.74 6.63
C ILE A 129 -12.47 9.81 7.96
N SER A 130 -11.45 8.99 8.12
CA SER A 130 -10.72 8.82 9.37
C SER A 130 -9.24 9.15 9.18
N TRP A 131 -8.84 10.32 9.67
CA TRP A 131 -7.43 10.69 9.86
C TRP A 131 -6.91 10.16 11.20
N ASN A 132 -5.61 10.29 11.46
CA ASN A 132 -5.02 9.84 12.72
C ASN A 132 -5.65 10.52 13.95
N ASP A 133 -6.20 11.73 13.80
CA ASP A 133 -6.65 12.59 14.89
C ASP A 133 -8.10 13.11 14.76
N ARG A 134 -8.80 12.82 13.65
CA ARG A 134 -10.22 13.18 13.47
C ARG A 134 -10.99 12.23 12.57
N LEU A 135 -12.27 12.10 12.87
CA LEU A 135 -13.27 11.36 12.11
C LEU A 135 -14.31 12.33 11.52
N THR A 136 -14.55 12.29 10.21
CA THR A 136 -15.71 12.92 9.57
C THR A 136 -16.77 11.86 9.26
N LEU A 137 -18.03 12.14 9.64
CA LEU A 137 -19.21 11.39 9.23
C LEU A 137 -20.09 12.33 8.41
N SER A 138 -20.21 12.11 7.10
CA SER A 138 -20.84 13.04 6.16
C SER A 138 -21.88 12.32 5.30
N LEU A 139 -23.13 12.78 5.34
CA LEU A 139 -24.20 12.31 4.46
C LEU A 139 -24.21 13.15 3.19
N ARG A 140 -23.99 12.49 2.06
CA ARG A 140 -24.05 13.07 0.72
C ARG A 140 -25.35 12.66 0.03
N VAL A 141 -26.08 13.61 -0.53
CA VAL A 141 -27.35 13.37 -1.25
C VAL A 141 -27.37 14.16 -2.56
N VAL A 142 -27.53 13.44 -3.68
CA VAL A 142 -27.76 14.00 -5.01
C VAL A 142 -29.10 13.45 -5.52
N PRO A 143 -30.21 14.18 -5.40
CA PRO A 143 -31.52 13.70 -5.86
C PRO A 143 -31.54 13.48 -7.38
N THR A 144 -32.26 12.46 -7.84
CA THR A 144 -32.58 12.27 -9.29
C THR A 144 -33.98 12.77 -9.63
N VAL A 145 -34.77 13.07 -8.61
CA VAL A 145 -36.12 13.63 -8.70
C VAL A 145 -36.30 14.71 -7.64
N ILE A 146 -37.29 15.58 -7.80
CA ILE A 146 -37.63 16.57 -6.78
C ILE A 146 -38.09 15.84 -5.51
N GLN A 147 -37.30 15.88 -4.44
CA GLN A 147 -37.63 15.27 -3.16
C GLN A 147 -38.40 16.26 -2.30
N ARG A 148 -39.62 15.89 -1.87
CA ARG A 148 -40.36 16.65 -0.86
C ARG A 148 -39.73 16.44 0.51
N SER A 149 -38.63 17.13 0.74
CA SER A 149 -37.83 17.08 1.95
C SER A 149 -37.51 18.50 2.41
N ASN A 150 -37.43 18.67 3.73
CA ASN A 150 -37.10 19.93 4.38
C ASN A 150 -35.67 19.93 4.94
N ALA A 151 -35.00 18.77 4.98
CA ALA A 151 -33.62 18.65 5.44
C ALA A 151 -33.01 17.27 5.13
N ILE A 152 -31.69 17.25 5.08
CA ILE A 152 -30.90 16.03 5.32
C ILE A 152 -30.27 16.12 6.72
N VAL A 153 -30.15 14.98 7.40
CA VAL A 153 -29.83 14.94 8.83
C VAL A 153 -28.84 13.83 9.16
N VAL A 154 -27.87 14.12 10.03
CA VAL A 154 -26.99 13.15 10.69
C VAL A 154 -27.10 13.37 12.21
N LYS A 155 -27.50 12.34 12.93
CA LYS A 155 -27.56 12.30 14.40
C LYS A 155 -26.44 11.41 14.93
N TYR A 156 -25.80 11.86 16.00
CA TYR A 156 -24.74 11.14 16.68
C TYR A 156 -24.90 11.29 18.19
N SER A 157 -24.82 10.19 18.93
CA SER A 157 -24.83 10.22 20.40
C SER A 157 -23.44 10.07 20.98
N ILE A 158 -23.21 10.76 22.09
CA ILE A 158 -22.01 10.61 22.91
C ILE A 158 -22.34 9.68 24.07
N PRO A 159 -21.45 8.74 24.44
CA PRO A 159 -21.69 7.85 25.57
C PRO A 159 -22.05 8.63 26.85
N PRO A 160 -23.00 8.16 27.69
CA PRO A 160 -23.46 8.85 28.91
C PRO A 160 -22.36 9.16 29.93
N THR A 161 -21.24 8.43 29.87
CA THR A 161 -20.05 8.64 30.71
C THR A 161 -19.34 9.96 30.43
N TYR A 162 -19.64 10.62 29.30
CA TYR A 162 -19.13 11.94 28.97
C TYR A 162 -20.21 13.00 29.19
N ILE A 163 -19.81 14.07 29.87
CA ILE A 163 -20.68 15.15 30.30
C ILE A 163 -20.43 16.36 29.40
N LYS A 164 -21.51 16.90 28.82
CA LYS A 164 -21.46 18.11 28.00
C LYS A 164 -20.89 19.29 28.79
N GLN A 165 -19.94 19.99 28.18
CA GLN A 165 -19.31 21.20 28.72
C GLN A 165 -19.91 22.45 28.08
N ILE A 166 -19.59 23.62 28.65
CA ILE A 166 -19.85 24.90 27.98
C ILE A 166 -19.03 24.94 26.68
N SER A 167 -19.69 25.25 25.57
CA SER A 167 -19.07 25.29 24.26
C SER A 167 -19.42 26.57 23.49
N PRO A 168 -18.53 27.04 22.59
CA PRO A 168 -18.86 28.10 21.64
C PRO A 168 -20.02 27.72 20.71
N GLU A 169 -20.63 28.72 20.08
CA GLU A 169 -21.63 28.49 19.04
C GLU A 169 -21.04 27.64 17.90
N GLY A 170 -21.80 26.67 17.41
CA GLY A 170 -21.34 25.72 16.38
C GLY A 170 -20.46 24.58 16.89
N TRP A 171 -20.17 24.51 18.20
CA TRP A 171 -19.33 23.47 18.78
C TRP A 171 -20.04 22.67 19.87
N ALA A 172 -19.73 21.38 19.94
CA ALA A 172 -20.12 20.47 21.00
C ALA A 172 -18.86 19.96 21.71
N ILE A 173 -18.81 20.09 23.03
CA ILE A 173 -17.67 19.67 23.84
C ILE A 173 -18.16 18.72 24.93
N TYR A 174 -17.55 17.56 25.04
CA TYR A 174 -17.88 16.55 26.05
C TYR A 174 -16.61 16.08 26.75
N LYS A 175 -16.64 16.01 28.07
CA LYS A 175 -15.52 15.54 28.90
C LYS A 175 -15.90 14.27 29.63
N HIS A 176 -15.00 13.30 29.71
CA HIS A 176 -15.23 12.09 30.50
C HIS A 176 -15.47 12.47 31.97
N SER A 177 -16.48 11.86 32.61
CA SER A 177 -16.92 12.18 33.98
C SER A 177 -15.83 12.05 35.04
N THR A 178 -14.84 11.18 34.80
CA THR A 178 -13.72 10.90 35.73
C THR A 178 -12.34 11.05 35.09
N GLY A 179 -12.28 11.42 33.81
CA GLY A 179 -11.05 11.41 32.99
C GLY A 179 -10.67 12.79 32.45
N THR A 180 -9.57 12.83 31.70
CA THR A 180 -9.16 14.03 30.94
C THR A 180 -9.59 13.97 29.48
N ASP A 181 -9.96 12.79 29.01
CA ASP A 181 -10.38 12.51 27.65
C ASP A 181 -11.77 13.08 27.34
N GLY A 182 -12.06 13.25 26.06
CA GLY A 182 -13.30 13.87 25.62
C GLY A 182 -13.49 13.91 24.11
N TYR A 183 -14.56 14.58 23.71
CA TYR A 183 -14.92 14.81 22.31
C TYR A 183 -15.06 16.31 22.06
N ILE A 184 -14.51 16.75 20.94
CA ILE A 184 -14.69 18.10 20.38
C ILE A 184 -15.31 17.94 19.00
N ILE A 185 -16.51 18.50 18.79
CA ILE A 185 -17.34 18.20 17.62
C ILE A 185 -17.85 19.50 16.99
N THR A 186 -17.79 19.57 15.66
CA THR A 186 -18.34 20.67 14.84
C THR A 186 -19.03 20.14 13.58
N GLY A 187 -19.72 21.01 12.84
CA GLY A 187 -20.37 20.68 11.57
C GLY A 187 -19.35 20.45 10.46
N SER A 188 -19.66 19.60 9.49
CA SER A 188 -18.73 19.26 8.40
C SER A 188 -18.54 20.36 7.35
N ASN A 189 -19.45 21.35 7.30
CA ASN A 189 -19.38 22.49 6.39
C ASN A 189 -20.20 23.67 6.94
N ASP A 190 -20.03 24.86 6.35
CA ASP A 190 -20.65 26.11 6.81
C ASP A 190 -22.19 26.11 6.76
N ASN A 191 -22.78 25.23 5.93
CA ASN A 191 -24.23 25.11 5.81
C ASN A 191 -24.84 24.09 6.79
N THR A 192 -24.01 23.45 7.62
CA THR A 192 -24.46 22.48 8.61
C THR A 192 -24.87 23.20 9.90
N HIS A 193 -26.15 23.13 10.22
CA HIS A 193 -26.70 23.60 11.48
C HIS A 193 -26.62 22.49 12.52
N LEU A 194 -25.95 22.78 13.65
CA LEU A 194 -25.89 21.86 14.78
C LEU A 194 -26.98 22.19 15.81
N SER A 195 -27.63 21.16 16.31
CA SER A 195 -28.46 21.23 17.52
C SER A 195 -28.07 20.14 18.51
N PHE A 196 -28.32 20.40 19.79
CA PHE A 196 -27.81 19.58 20.89
C PHE A 196 -28.91 19.31 21.90
N SER A 197 -29.11 18.04 22.26
CA SER A 197 -30.07 17.62 23.30
C SER A 197 -29.46 16.53 24.17
N GLY A 198 -29.08 16.90 25.41
CA GLY A 198 -28.31 16.01 26.28
C GLY A 198 -26.99 15.59 25.61
N ASN A 199 -26.81 14.29 25.40
CA ASN A 199 -25.68 13.70 24.71
C ASN A 199 -25.95 13.40 23.22
N SER A 200 -27.09 13.83 22.67
CA SER A 200 -27.40 13.73 21.25
C SER A 200 -26.99 15.01 20.53
N ILE A 201 -26.32 14.84 19.39
CA ILE A 201 -25.92 15.90 18.47
C ILE A 201 -26.66 15.64 17.16
N GLU A 202 -27.25 16.67 16.59
CA GLU A 202 -27.89 16.62 15.27
C GLU A 202 -27.23 17.66 14.35
N ALA A 203 -26.63 17.18 13.26
CA ALA A 203 -26.18 17.98 12.13
C ALA A 203 -27.26 17.99 11.05
N ARG A 204 -27.65 19.18 10.61
CA ARG A 204 -28.77 19.39 9.70
C ARG A 204 -28.42 20.39 8.63
N LEU A 205 -28.74 20.05 7.39
CA LEU A 205 -28.83 21.02 6.30
C LEU A 205 -30.30 21.25 5.95
N HIS A 206 -30.80 22.46 6.20
CA HIS A 206 -32.17 22.82 5.85
C HIS A 206 -32.32 23.04 4.34
N SER A 207 -33.39 22.50 3.75
CA SER A 207 -33.85 22.86 2.41
C SER A 207 -35.16 23.63 2.52
N VAL A 208 -35.13 24.89 2.07
CA VAL A 208 -36.29 25.79 2.13
C VAL A 208 -37.32 25.51 1.03
N GLN A 209 -36.96 24.76 -0.03
CA GLN A 209 -37.77 24.60 -1.25
C GLN A 209 -37.59 23.25 -1.96
N LYS A 210 -37.70 22.12 -1.24
CA LYS A 210 -37.50 20.76 -1.78
C LYS A 210 -36.05 20.52 -2.21
N LEU A 211 -35.58 19.27 -2.17
CA LEU A 211 -34.28 18.95 -2.75
C LEU A 211 -34.45 18.82 -4.27
N GLN A 212 -33.65 19.56 -5.03
CA GLN A 212 -33.72 19.61 -6.48
C GLN A 212 -32.87 18.49 -7.10
N PRO A 213 -33.28 17.95 -8.27
CA PRO A 213 -32.47 17.00 -9.03
C PRO A 213 -31.07 17.54 -9.34
N ASP A 214 -30.09 16.64 -9.39
CA ASP A 214 -28.70 16.88 -9.82
C ASP A 214 -27.91 17.90 -8.96
N GLN A 215 -28.51 18.37 -7.86
CA GLN A 215 -27.85 19.24 -6.89
C GLN A 215 -27.27 18.43 -5.72
N LEU A 216 -26.04 18.76 -5.35
CA LEU A 216 -25.41 18.23 -4.15
C LEU A 216 -25.94 18.89 -2.89
N TYR A 217 -26.43 18.05 -1.97
CA TYR A 217 -26.70 18.40 -0.57
C TYR A 217 -25.79 17.56 0.33
N GLN A 218 -25.10 18.20 1.27
CA GLN A 218 -24.16 17.51 2.16
C GLN A 218 -24.19 18.10 3.57
N THR A 219 -24.27 17.24 4.59
CA THR A 219 -24.19 17.63 6.00
C THR A 219 -23.54 16.52 6.83
N GLY A 220 -22.98 16.85 7.98
CA GLY A 220 -22.25 15.89 8.76
C GLY A 220 -21.55 16.47 9.98
N LEU A 221 -20.74 15.64 10.62
CA LEU A 221 -19.99 15.96 11.83
C LEU A 221 -18.50 15.73 11.61
N ILE A 222 -17.68 16.64 12.11
CA ILE A 222 -16.25 16.45 12.32
C ILE A 222 -16.06 16.19 13.82
N ILE A 223 -15.47 15.05 14.15
CA ILE A 223 -15.34 14.53 15.52
C ILE A 223 -13.85 14.39 15.82
N TYR A 224 -13.41 15.07 16.88
CA TYR A 224 -12.07 14.94 17.46
C TYR A 224 -12.17 14.21 18.80
N PRO A 225 -11.82 12.91 18.85
CA PRO A 225 -11.61 12.20 20.10
C PRO A 225 -10.23 12.57 20.66
N VAL A 226 -10.19 13.08 21.89
CA VAL A 226 -8.97 13.62 22.50
C VAL A 226 -8.67 12.97 23.84
N GLU A 227 -7.39 12.75 24.12
CA GLU A 227 -6.94 12.17 25.39
C GLU A 227 -6.92 13.21 26.51
N ASN A 228 -6.71 14.48 26.16
CA ASN A 228 -6.74 15.59 27.11
C ASN A 228 -7.49 16.78 26.53
N LEU A 229 -8.78 16.83 26.83
CA LEU A 229 -9.69 17.88 26.36
C LEU A 229 -9.18 19.29 26.67
N GLU A 230 -8.75 19.55 27.91
CA GLU A 230 -8.32 20.89 28.33
C GLU A 230 -7.08 21.38 27.59
N LYS A 231 -6.16 20.47 27.24
CA LYS A 231 -4.94 20.80 26.50
C LYS A 231 -5.19 21.00 25.01
N GLU A 232 -6.11 20.23 24.43
CA GLU A 232 -6.29 20.13 22.97
C GLU A 232 -7.42 21.03 22.44
N LEU A 233 -8.37 21.44 23.29
CA LEU A 233 -9.59 22.17 22.89
C LEU A 233 -9.32 23.42 22.07
N GLU A 234 -8.52 24.34 22.62
CA GLU A 234 -8.28 25.63 21.97
C GLU A 234 -7.55 25.47 20.63
N SER A 235 -6.57 24.56 20.57
CA SER A 235 -5.84 24.28 19.33
C SER A 235 -6.72 23.68 18.25
N ILE A 236 -7.63 22.76 18.60
CA ILE A 236 -8.53 22.12 17.64
C ILE A 236 -9.57 23.11 17.10
N ILE A 237 -10.20 23.90 17.98
CA ILE A 237 -11.16 24.94 17.54
C ILE A 237 -10.45 25.92 16.61
N ASN A 238 -9.26 26.38 16.99
CA ASN A 238 -8.50 27.30 16.17
C ASN A 238 -8.07 26.69 14.83
N GLN A 239 -7.67 25.41 14.81
CA GLN A 239 -7.26 24.74 13.57
C GLN A 239 -8.40 24.64 12.54
N GLU A 240 -9.63 24.39 12.98
CA GLU A 240 -10.79 24.32 12.07
C GLU A 240 -11.32 25.71 11.68
N THR A 241 -11.26 26.69 12.58
CA THR A 241 -11.77 28.05 12.31
C THR A 241 -10.77 28.92 11.55
N ASN A 242 -9.48 28.74 11.81
CA ASN A 242 -8.37 29.48 11.23
C ASN A 242 -7.33 28.48 10.67
N PRO A 243 -7.66 27.74 9.59
CA PRO A 243 -6.75 26.76 9.02
C PRO A 243 -5.41 27.40 8.62
N LEU A 244 -4.33 26.62 8.76
CA LEU A 244 -2.98 27.11 8.47
C LEU A 244 -2.86 27.58 7.01
N LYS A 245 -2.08 28.63 6.81
CA LYS A 245 -1.87 29.16 5.46
C LYS A 245 -0.84 28.32 4.72
N VAL A 246 -1.24 27.81 3.57
CA VAL A 246 -0.38 27.06 2.64
C VAL A 246 -0.17 27.90 1.38
N THR A 247 1.05 27.88 0.85
CA THR A 247 1.37 28.42 -0.47
C THR A 247 2.26 27.43 -1.20
N ALA A 248 2.06 27.26 -2.51
CA ALA A 248 2.82 26.32 -3.30
C ALA A 248 3.19 26.92 -4.67
N ILE A 249 4.43 26.65 -5.09
CA ILE A 249 4.95 27.05 -6.39
C ILE A 249 5.64 25.81 -6.98
N GLN A 250 5.17 25.36 -8.13
CA GLN A 250 5.92 24.42 -8.95
C GLN A 250 7.14 25.16 -9.51
N THR A 251 8.35 24.67 -9.28
CA THR A 251 9.59 25.21 -9.85
C THR A 251 9.96 24.52 -11.14
N ASP A 252 9.66 23.21 -11.24
CA ASP A 252 9.97 22.37 -12.38
C ASP A 252 8.80 21.42 -12.68
N PRO A 253 8.58 21.06 -13.96
CA PRO A 253 9.29 21.56 -15.14
C PRO A 253 8.82 22.95 -15.59
N VAL A 254 7.68 23.42 -15.09
CA VAL A 254 7.11 24.73 -15.43
C VAL A 254 6.93 25.54 -14.15
N ASN A 255 7.55 26.72 -14.10
CA ASN A 255 7.39 27.63 -12.99
C ASN A 255 5.96 28.18 -12.96
N SER A 256 5.21 27.87 -11.90
CA SER A 256 3.85 28.35 -11.73
C SER A 256 3.40 28.27 -10.27
N SER A 257 2.60 29.25 -9.84
CA SER A 257 1.87 29.14 -8.57
C SER A 257 0.82 28.04 -8.69
N LEU A 258 0.65 27.27 -7.63
CA LEU A 258 -0.38 26.23 -7.54
C LEU A 258 -1.51 26.70 -6.63
N GLU A 259 -2.72 26.26 -6.95
CA GLU A 259 -3.88 26.49 -6.09
C GLU A 259 -3.76 25.65 -4.82
N THR A 260 -4.06 26.28 -3.69
CA THR A 260 -4.10 25.62 -2.38
C THR A 260 -5.43 25.91 -1.70
N GLN A 261 -6.12 24.87 -1.23
CA GLN A 261 -7.44 24.99 -0.63
C GLN A 261 -7.60 24.07 0.57
N TYR A 262 -8.15 24.57 1.67
CA TYR A 262 -8.61 23.73 2.77
C TYR A 262 -10.01 23.18 2.46
N ASP A 263 -10.17 21.86 2.54
CA ASP A 263 -11.46 21.19 2.46
C ASP A 263 -11.83 20.68 3.86
N PRO A 264 -12.84 21.27 4.53
CA PRO A 264 -13.20 20.88 5.88
C PRO A 264 -13.85 19.49 5.96
N VAL A 265 -14.53 19.01 4.91
CA VAL A 265 -15.14 17.67 4.92
C VAL A 265 -14.06 16.61 4.85
N MET A 266 -13.14 16.77 3.89
CA MET A 266 -11.99 15.87 3.73
C MET A 266 -10.94 16.06 4.83
N GLY A 267 -10.84 17.25 5.42
CA GLY A 267 -9.91 17.59 6.50
C GLY A 267 -8.47 17.86 6.05
N TRP A 268 -8.25 18.11 4.76
CA TRP A 268 -6.93 18.34 4.18
C TRP A 268 -6.77 19.73 3.57
N HIS A 269 -5.52 20.13 3.36
CA HIS A 269 -5.13 21.21 2.46
C HIS A 269 -4.69 20.58 1.15
N SER A 270 -5.52 20.72 0.13
CA SER A 270 -5.20 20.32 -1.24
C SER A 270 -4.19 21.29 -1.84
N ILE A 271 -3.13 20.76 -2.43
CA ILE A 271 -2.19 21.46 -3.32
C ILE A 271 -2.41 20.85 -4.70
N GLN A 272 -3.10 21.59 -5.57
CA GLN A 272 -3.49 21.09 -6.89
C GLN A 272 -2.26 21.04 -7.82
N LEU A 273 -1.76 19.84 -8.05
CA LEU A 273 -0.65 19.61 -8.98
C LEU A 273 -1.13 19.71 -10.43
N ARG A 274 -0.19 19.98 -11.32
CA ARG A 274 -0.45 20.11 -12.75
C ARG A 274 -0.37 18.75 -13.44
N ASN A 275 -1.04 18.58 -14.57
CA ASN A 275 -0.99 17.35 -15.38
C ASN A 275 -0.22 17.53 -16.70
N ASP A 276 0.63 18.55 -16.79
CA ASP A 276 1.29 18.86 -18.06
C ASP A 276 2.21 17.72 -18.53
N ILE A 277 2.07 17.34 -19.79
CA ILE A 277 2.98 16.43 -20.49
C ILE A 277 3.49 17.10 -21.77
N SER A 278 4.67 16.71 -22.21
CA SER A 278 5.27 17.20 -23.45
C SER A 278 4.77 16.47 -24.70
N GLY A 279 4.18 15.28 -24.52
CA GLY A 279 3.80 14.38 -25.60
C GLY A 279 4.95 13.50 -26.10
N ASP A 280 6.16 13.68 -25.56
CA ASP A 280 7.32 12.83 -25.76
C ASP A 280 7.45 11.89 -24.57
N ILE A 281 7.04 10.64 -24.75
CA ILE A 281 7.00 9.62 -23.70
C ILE A 281 8.34 9.43 -22.97
N THR A 282 9.48 9.65 -23.64
CA THR A 282 10.79 9.52 -22.99
C THR A 282 10.99 10.66 -22.00
N LYS A 283 10.70 11.89 -22.43
CA LYS A 283 10.78 13.09 -21.57
C LYS A 283 9.75 13.05 -20.46
N ASP A 284 8.55 12.56 -20.75
CA ASP A 284 7.44 12.50 -19.80
C ASP A 284 7.67 11.43 -18.73
N ASN A 285 8.27 10.28 -19.07
CA ASN A 285 8.74 9.29 -18.09
C ASN A 285 9.88 9.83 -17.21
N ASP A 286 10.78 10.62 -17.80
CA ASP A 286 11.90 11.28 -17.13
C ASP A 286 11.51 12.49 -16.28
N ARG A 287 10.26 12.93 -16.37
CA ARG A 287 9.78 14.15 -15.72
C ARG A 287 9.69 13.97 -14.21
N MET A 288 10.35 14.87 -13.49
CA MET A 288 10.19 15.07 -12.05
C MET A 288 9.62 16.47 -11.80
N GLU A 289 8.42 16.52 -11.23
CA GLU A 289 7.82 17.75 -10.76
C GLU A 289 8.45 18.15 -9.43
N ARG A 290 8.74 19.44 -9.26
CA ARG A 290 9.28 19.98 -8.02
C ARG A 290 8.40 21.11 -7.54
N ILE A 291 7.78 20.92 -6.38
CA ILE A 291 6.82 21.85 -5.80
C ILE A 291 7.39 22.35 -4.50
N LYS A 292 7.81 23.61 -4.47
CA LYS A 292 8.17 24.29 -3.24
C LYS A 292 6.89 24.74 -2.55
N PHE A 293 6.62 24.20 -1.38
CA PHE A 293 5.47 24.60 -0.57
C PHE A 293 5.92 25.20 0.76
N THR A 294 5.15 26.15 1.26
CA THR A 294 5.41 26.85 2.50
C THR A 294 4.16 26.89 3.35
N ILE A 295 4.34 26.54 4.63
CA ILE A 295 3.28 26.52 5.64
C ILE A 295 3.62 27.57 6.69
N GLU A 296 2.65 28.41 6.99
CA GLU A 296 2.75 29.48 8.00
C GLU A 296 1.83 29.14 9.17
N ASN A 297 2.41 29.00 10.35
CA ASN A 297 1.69 28.93 11.62
C ASN A 297 1.97 30.20 12.42
N ASP A 298 1.04 31.14 12.32
CA ASP A 298 1.06 32.39 13.07
C ASP A 298 0.47 32.24 14.49
N ASP A 299 0.03 31.05 14.89
CA ASP A 299 -0.49 30.79 16.23
C ASP A 299 0.63 30.73 17.28
N SER A 300 0.26 30.96 18.53
CA SER A 300 1.07 30.71 19.72
C SER A 300 1.27 29.23 20.06
N LYS A 301 0.50 28.33 19.45
CA LYS A 301 0.53 26.87 19.65
C LYS A 301 0.93 26.13 18.38
N GLU A 302 1.44 24.92 18.56
CA GLU A 302 1.65 23.97 17.47
C GLU A 302 0.30 23.54 16.88
N ALA A 303 0.26 23.29 15.57
CA ALA A 303 -0.96 22.91 14.85
C ALA A 303 -0.70 21.76 13.88
N THR A 304 -1.69 20.88 13.70
CA THR A 304 -1.61 19.79 12.73
C THR A 304 -2.04 20.29 11.36
N ILE A 305 -1.29 19.92 10.32
CA ILE A 305 -1.69 20.08 8.93
C ILE A 305 -1.71 18.73 8.24
N ARG A 306 -2.76 18.51 7.45
CA ARG A 306 -2.96 17.33 6.63
C ARG A 306 -2.90 17.81 5.18
N LEU A 307 -1.90 17.40 4.42
CA LEU A 307 -1.64 17.84 3.06
C LEU A 307 -2.14 16.78 2.07
N ASN A 308 -2.70 17.21 0.95
CA ASN A 308 -2.97 16.39 -0.23
C ASN A 308 -2.31 17.02 -1.46
N PHE A 309 -1.27 16.38 -1.98
CA PHE A 309 -0.68 16.70 -3.28
C PHE A 309 -1.50 15.99 -4.35
N SER A 310 -2.48 16.69 -4.94
CA SER A 310 -3.53 16.06 -5.75
C SER A 310 -3.32 16.25 -7.25
N LYS A 311 -3.66 15.22 -8.02
CA LYS A 311 -3.86 15.29 -9.48
C LYS A 311 -5.22 14.69 -9.80
N GLU A 312 -6.01 15.40 -10.58
CA GLU A 312 -7.36 14.99 -10.98
C GLU A 312 -7.47 14.81 -12.49
N LYS A 313 -8.39 13.96 -12.94
CA LYS A 313 -8.73 13.75 -14.37
C LYS A 313 -7.57 13.16 -15.16
N GLU A 314 -6.85 13.94 -15.97
CA GLU A 314 -5.86 13.43 -16.94
C GLU A 314 -4.49 13.17 -16.32
N VAL A 315 -4.44 12.29 -15.32
CA VAL A 315 -3.21 11.99 -14.60
C VAL A 315 -2.30 11.09 -15.46
N TYR A 316 -1.17 11.61 -15.89
CA TYR A 316 -0.14 10.81 -16.57
C TYR A 316 0.59 9.90 -15.57
N ALA A 317 1.07 8.73 -16.02
CA ALA A 317 1.92 7.83 -15.23
C ALA A 317 1.31 7.28 -13.92
N VAL A 318 -0.03 7.33 -13.74
CA VAL A 318 -0.73 6.88 -12.51
C VAL A 318 -0.20 5.56 -11.93
N PRO A 319 0.05 4.50 -12.73
CA PRO A 319 0.54 3.22 -12.19
C PRO A 319 1.88 3.32 -11.44
N GLY A 320 2.71 4.33 -11.73
CA GLY A 320 4.09 4.43 -11.24
C GLY A 320 4.43 5.61 -10.35
N ILE A 321 3.54 6.60 -10.19
CA ILE A 321 3.87 7.87 -9.52
C ILE A 321 4.46 7.63 -8.14
N SER A 322 5.59 8.28 -7.87
CA SER A 322 6.22 8.34 -6.56
C SER A 322 6.16 9.77 -5.99
N GLY A 323 5.92 9.90 -4.68
CA GLY A 323 5.86 11.17 -3.98
C GLY A 323 6.90 11.24 -2.87
N ILE A 324 7.78 12.24 -2.91
CA ILE A 324 8.88 12.39 -1.95
C ILE A 324 8.87 13.81 -1.37
N ILE A 325 8.96 13.95 -0.05
CA ILE A 325 9.19 15.26 0.60
C ILE A 325 10.68 15.46 0.86
N ARG A 326 11.22 16.53 0.29
CA ARG A 326 12.62 16.94 0.37
C ARG A 326 12.75 18.23 1.15
N ASP A 327 13.92 18.42 1.77
CA ASP A 327 14.24 19.72 2.36
C ASP A 327 14.64 20.74 1.28
N LYS A 328 14.96 21.96 1.70
CA LYS A 328 15.31 23.04 0.77
C LYS A 328 16.62 22.82 0.03
N GLU A 329 17.48 21.93 0.53
CA GLU A 329 18.72 21.53 -0.11
C GLU A 329 18.50 20.32 -1.05
N GLY A 330 17.26 19.82 -1.14
CA GLY A 330 16.88 18.72 -2.01
C GLY A 330 17.16 17.34 -1.43
N TYR A 331 17.52 17.21 -0.14
CA TYR A 331 17.68 15.90 0.48
C TYR A 331 16.30 15.29 0.79
N PRO A 332 16.03 14.04 0.39
CA PRO A 332 14.87 13.29 0.87
C PRO A 332 14.88 13.24 2.40
N THR A 333 13.75 13.59 3.02
CA THR A 333 13.69 13.84 4.48
C THR A 333 13.34 12.60 5.31
N GLY A 334 12.70 11.60 4.68
CA GLY A 334 12.03 10.49 5.37
C GLY A 334 10.64 10.83 5.91
N ILE A 335 10.11 12.04 5.66
CA ILE A 335 8.69 12.35 5.93
C ILE A 335 7.83 11.45 5.02
N PRO A 336 6.93 10.61 5.59
CA PRO A 336 6.11 9.73 4.78
C PRO A 336 5.12 10.47 3.89
N VAL A 337 4.90 9.93 2.70
CA VAL A 337 3.81 10.32 1.79
C VAL A 337 3.00 9.05 1.51
N GLN A 338 1.77 9.00 2.02
CA GLN A 338 0.82 7.95 1.67
C GLN A 338 0.39 8.15 0.22
N LEU A 339 0.46 7.09 -0.58
CA LEU A 339 0.09 7.12 -2.00
C LEU A 339 -1.24 6.37 -2.20
N SER A 340 -2.24 7.08 -2.68
CA SER A 340 -3.52 6.52 -3.14
C SER A 340 -3.82 7.03 -4.54
N LYS A 341 -4.40 6.18 -5.38
CA LYS A 341 -4.63 6.51 -6.80
C LYS A 341 -5.76 5.71 -7.41
N ASN A 342 -6.25 6.19 -8.54
CA ASN A 342 -7.19 5.46 -9.39
C ASN A 342 -6.90 5.80 -10.85
N TRP A 343 -7.00 4.83 -11.75
CA TRP A 343 -6.96 5.06 -13.21
C TRP A 343 -8.19 4.51 -13.93
N HIS A 344 -9.13 3.90 -13.21
CA HIS A 344 -10.29 3.27 -13.79
C HIS A 344 -11.30 4.33 -14.24
N THR A 345 -11.48 4.44 -15.55
CA THR A 345 -12.35 5.45 -16.19
C THR A 345 -13.68 4.90 -16.68
N THR A 346 -13.81 3.58 -16.81
CA THR A 346 -14.99 2.89 -17.34
C THR A 346 -15.32 1.70 -16.44
N ASP A 347 -16.47 1.75 -15.78
CA ASP A 347 -16.98 0.64 -14.96
C ASP A 347 -17.37 -0.57 -15.83
N PHE A 348 -17.20 -1.78 -15.30
CA PHE A 348 -17.68 -3.03 -15.90
C PHE A 348 -19.19 -2.97 -16.19
N ASN A 349 -19.95 -2.19 -15.41
CA ASN A 349 -21.38 -1.97 -15.63
C ASN A 349 -21.71 -0.78 -16.55
N ASN A 350 -20.71 -0.14 -17.19
CA ASN A 350 -20.86 1.03 -18.07
C ASN A 350 -21.58 2.24 -17.44
N TYR A 351 -21.47 2.43 -16.12
CA TYR A 351 -21.96 3.64 -15.46
C TYR A 351 -20.92 4.76 -15.50
N GLU A 352 -21.36 5.96 -15.91
CA GLU A 352 -20.46 7.09 -16.11
C GLU A 352 -20.15 7.88 -14.83
N SER A 353 -20.96 7.82 -13.77
CA SER A 353 -21.02 8.85 -12.73
C SER A 353 -20.53 8.47 -11.32
N HIS A 354 -19.64 7.49 -11.13
CA HIS A 354 -19.15 7.19 -9.77
C HIS A 354 -18.35 8.35 -9.17
N LEU A 355 -18.67 8.77 -7.93
CA LEU A 355 -18.05 9.91 -7.25
C LEU A 355 -16.52 9.83 -7.20
N TYR A 356 -15.98 8.64 -6.91
CA TYR A 356 -14.54 8.41 -6.75
C TYR A 356 -13.89 7.69 -7.95
N LYS A 357 -14.54 7.72 -9.12
CA LYS A 357 -13.99 7.20 -10.37
C LYS A 357 -12.67 7.90 -10.73
N GLY A 358 -11.75 7.15 -11.32
CA GLY A 358 -10.49 7.67 -11.83
C GLY A 358 -10.60 8.43 -13.18
N PRO A 359 -9.50 9.03 -13.65
CA PRO A 359 -8.17 8.97 -13.04
C PRO A 359 -7.93 10.06 -12.00
N TRP A 360 -7.22 9.73 -10.93
CA TRP A 360 -6.73 10.67 -9.91
C TRP A 360 -5.54 10.08 -9.14
N PHE A 361 -4.77 10.96 -8.49
CA PHE A 361 -3.68 10.61 -7.58
C PHE A 361 -3.69 11.56 -6.37
N HIS A 362 -3.50 10.99 -5.18
CA HIS A 362 -3.40 11.70 -3.91
C HIS A 362 -2.13 11.29 -3.16
N GLY A 363 -1.21 12.24 -3.00
CA GLY A 363 -0.05 12.11 -2.11
C GLY A 363 -0.36 12.77 -0.76
N LEU A 364 -0.53 11.98 0.30
CA LEU A 364 -1.02 12.46 1.60
C LEU A 364 0.09 12.51 2.65
N SER A 365 0.18 13.60 3.41
CA SER A 365 1.15 13.72 4.52
C SER A 365 0.57 14.51 5.68
N VAL A 366 0.94 14.14 6.91
CA VAL A 366 0.51 14.82 8.14
C VAL A 366 1.71 15.38 8.87
N LEU A 367 1.70 16.69 9.15
CA LEU A 367 2.80 17.39 9.80
C LEU A 367 2.30 18.17 11.02
N GLN A 368 3.10 18.23 12.08
CA GLN A 368 2.86 19.10 13.23
C GLN A 368 3.73 20.34 13.10
N ILE A 369 3.12 21.49 12.83
CA ILE A 369 3.82 22.74 12.51
C ILE A 369 4.02 23.55 13.80
N PRO A 370 5.26 23.81 14.23
CA PRO A 370 5.53 24.55 15.45
C PRO A 370 4.88 25.94 15.47
N ALA A 371 4.54 26.41 16.67
CA ALA A 371 4.05 27.77 16.91
C ALA A 371 4.97 28.84 16.30
N LYS A 372 4.38 29.96 15.86
CA LYS A 372 5.09 31.14 15.35
C LYS A 372 6.19 30.77 14.35
N SER A 373 5.87 29.91 13.39
CA SER A 373 6.86 29.37 12.47
C SER A 373 6.41 29.39 11.02
N LYS A 374 7.41 29.49 10.14
CA LYS A 374 7.26 29.38 8.71
C LYS A 374 8.22 28.30 8.23
N ILE A 375 7.68 27.25 7.62
CA ILE A 375 8.44 26.10 7.15
C ILE A 375 8.27 25.98 5.64
N THR A 376 9.39 25.82 4.94
CA THR A 376 9.44 25.59 3.51
C THR A 376 10.09 24.24 3.24
N LEU A 377 9.41 23.43 2.43
CA LEU A 377 9.82 22.10 1.97
C LEU A 377 9.61 22.01 0.45
N GLU A 378 10.04 20.90 -0.13
CA GLU A 378 9.77 20.56 -1.51
C GLU A 378 9.04 19.21 -1.59
N TYR A 379 7.96 19.13 -2.37
CA TYR A 379 7.39 17.87 -2.82
C TYR A 379 7.94 17.56 -4.21
N SER A 380 8.41 16.33 -4.40
CA SER A 380 8.85 15.83 -5.70
C SER A 380 7.93 14.73 -6.18
N GLY A 381 7.21 15.01 -7.27
CA GLY A 381 6.39 14.05 -7.99
C GLY A 381 7.21 13.42 -9.11
N VAL A 382 7.52 12.14 -8.99
CA VAL A 382 8.31 11.39 -9.97
C VAL A 382 7.36 10.58 -10.83
N ASN A 383 7.38 10.81 -12.15
CA ASN A 383 6.54 10.06 -13.07
C ASN A 383 6.98 8.60 -13.18
N ALA A 384 8.17 8.34 -13.73
CA ALA A 384 8.66 6.97 -13.92
C ALA A 384 10.14 6.77 -13.55
N HIS A 385 11.00 7.78 -13.66
CA HIS A 385 12.44 7.63 -13.41
C HIS A 385 12.95 8.42 -12.19
N TRP A 386 13.72 7.76 -11.32
CA TRP A 386 14.45 8.35 -10.21
C TRP A 386 15.95 8.07 -10.38
N GLY A 387 16.76 9.12 -10.54
CA GLY A 387 18.20 8.99 -10.80
C GLY A 387 18.49 8.26 -12.12
N GLY A 388 17.64 8.48 -13.13
CA GLY A 388 17.73 7.83 -14.44
C GLY A 388 17.32 6.35 -14.49
N LEU A 389 16.80 5.78 -13.40
CA LEU A 389 16.32 4.40 -13.36
C LEU A 389 14.81 4.32 -13.12
N PRO A 390 14.11 3.29 -13.64
CA PRO A 390 12.69 3.08 -13.38
C PRO A 390 12.40 3.00 -11.88
N ALA A 391 11.74 4.01 -11.32
CA ALA A 391 11.44 4.10 -9.90
C ALA A 391 10.51 2.96 -9.48
N ALA A 392 10.70 2.45 -8.26
CA ALA A 392 9.78 1.50 -7.66
C ALA A 392 8.75 2.22 -6.79
N SER A 393 7.47 1.95 -6.99
CA SER A 393 6.40 2.47 -6.13
C SER A 393 5.46 1.35 -5.69
N HIS A 394 4.85 1.52 -4.52
CA HIS A 394 3.78 0.66 -3.99
C HIS A 394 2.73 1.58 -3.40
N ALA A 395 1.51 1.52 -3.92
CA ALA A 395 0.44 2.43 -3.57
C ALA A 395 -0.90 1.70 -3.53
N GLN A 396 -1.83 2.21 -2.74
CA GLN A 396 -3.20 1.73 -2.81
C GLN A 396 -3.85 2.17 -4.12
N LEU A 397 -4.45 1.21 -4.82
CA LEU A 397 -5.29 1.43 -5.98
C LEU A 397 -6.76 1.39 -5.57
N CYS A 398 -7.48 2.47 -5.83
CA CYS A 398 -8.93 2.49 -5.70
C CYS A 398 -9.57 1.77 -6.91
N LEU A 399 -10.47 0.84 -6.63
CA LEU A 399 -11.18 0.07 -7.65
C LEU A 399 -12.52 0.68 -8.05
N VAL A 400 -12.87 1.87 -7.56
CA VAL A 400 -14.10 2.56 -7.98
C VAL A 400 -14.00 2.90 -9.47
N GLY A 401 -14.98 2.43 -10.25
CA GLY A 401 -14.91 2.46 -11.72
C GLY A 401 -14.32 1.19 -12.33
N TRP A 402 -14.02 0.15 -11.53
CA TRP A 402 -13.70 -1.21 -11.96
C TRP A 402 -14.62 -2.26 -11.32
N GLY A 403 -14.73 -2.29 -9.98
CA GLY A 403 -15.57 -3.25 -9.23
C GLY A 403 -14.91 -3.81 -7.95
N SER A 404 -15.68 -4.57 -7.16
CA SER A 404 -15.34 -5.15 -5.83
C SER A 404 -15.05 -4.12 -4.72
N ASN A 405 -14.34 -3.03 -5.05
CA ASN A 405 -14.13 -1.82 -4.24
C ASN A 405 -13.54 -2.07 -2.84
N GLN A 406 -12.74 -3.12 -2.67
CA GLN A 406 -11.97 -3.43 -1.45
C GLN A 406 -10.48 -3.15 -1.64
N GLN A 407 -9.65 -3.52 -0.64
CA GLN A 407 -8.23 -3.22 -0.67
C GLN A 407 -7.54 -3.92 -1.84
N TRP A 408 -7.03 -3.08 -2.73
CA TRP A 408 -6.14 -3.47 -3.80
C TRP A 408 -4.89 -2.59 -3.72
N ASP A 409 -3.75 -3.24 -3.64
CA ASP A 409 -2.47 -2.56 -3.66
C ASP A 409 -1.73 -2.90 -4.95
N GLN A 410 -0.99 -1.92 -5.46
CA GLN A 410 -0.27 -2.08 -6.70
C GLN A 410 1.14 -1.55 -6.58
N SER A 411 2.09 -2.38 -6.99
CA SER A 411 3.49 -2.05 -7.11
C SER A 411 3.94 -1.95 -8.56
N ALA A 412 4.77 -0.97 -8.88
CA ALA A 412 5.27 -0.69 -10.23
C ALA A 412 6.77 -0.41 -10.23
N ILE A 413 7.44 -0.81 -11.30
CA ILE A 413 8.77 -0.37 -11.69
C ILE A 413 8.62 0.49 -12.95
N GLY A 414 8.82 1.80 -12.82
CA GLY A 414 8.41 2.78 -13.82
C GLY A 414 6.92 3.08 -13.77
N ALA A 415 6.32 3.52 -14.88
CA ALA A 415 4.91 3.95 -14.93
C ALA A 415 4.09 3.42 -16.11
N TRP A 416 4.59 2.38 -16.77
CA TRP A 416 3.99 1.78 -17.98
C TRP A 416 3.09 0.57 -17.67
N GLY A 417 2.34 0.67 -16.57
CA GLY A 417 1.43 -0.38 -16.11
C GLY A 417 1.85 -0.99 -14.78
N GLU A 418 1.12 -2.02 -14.38
CA GLU A 418 1.35 -2.76 -13.14
C GLU A 418 2.64 -3.60 -13.25
N SER A 419 3.36 -3.77 -12.15
CA SER A 419 4.40 -4.80 -12.05
C SER A 419 3.92 -5.98 -11.24
N ILE A 420 3.42 -5.74 -10.02
CA ILE A 420 2.76 -6.75 -9.18
C ILE A 420 1.59 -6.11 -8.42
N CYS A 421 0.41 -6.72 -8.46
CA CYS A 421 -0.78 -6.34 -7.67
C CYS A 421 -1.04 -7.30 -6.50
N TYR A 422 -1.70 -6.80 -5.45
CA TYR A 422 -1.96 -7.52 -4.21
C TYR A 422 -3.39 -7.30 -3.72
N GLU A 423 -4.01 -8.36 -3.21
CA GLU A 423 -5.34 -8.34 -2.60
C GLU A 423 -5.29 -9.06 -1.24
N PRO A 424 -4.94 -8.33 -0.15
CA PRO A 424 -4.75 -8.96 1.16
C PRO A 424 -6.03 -9.56 1.75
N ASP A 425 -7.19 -8.97 1.46
CA ASP A 425 -8.50 -9.42 1.95
C ASP A 425 -9.07 -10.63 1.17
N LEU A 426 -8.44 -11.01 0.05
CA LEU A 426 -8.86 -12.12 -0.82
C LEU A 426 -10.29 -11.98 -1.38
N ASP A 427 -10.78 -10.76 -1.55
CA ASP A 427 -12.18 -10.47 -1.88
C ASP A 427 -12.57 -10.86 -3.32
N GLN A 428 -11.91 -10.34 -4.34
CA GLN A 428 -12.27 -10.55 -5.73
C GLN A 428 -11.72 -11.88 -6.25
N ALA A 429 -10.41 -12.09 -6.13
CA ALA A 429 -9.70 -13.15 -6.81
C ALA A 429 -9.41 -14.35 -5.91
N SER A 430 -9.65 -14.23 -4.61
CA SER A 430 -9.33 -15.28 -3.62
C SER A 430 -7.86 -15.69 -3.64
N ALA A 431 -6.96 -14.76 -3.98
CA ALA A 431 -5.52 -14.97 -4.04
C ALA A 431 -4.78 -13.69 -3.61
N THR A 432 -3.65 -13.87 -2.93
CA THR A 432 -2.93 -12.76 -2.32
C THR A 432 -2.19 -11.88 -3.32
N VAL A 433 -1.62 -12.49 -4.37
CA VAL A 433 -0.81 -11.81 -5.40
C VAL A 433 -1.48 -12.03 -6.75
N LEU A 434 -1.75 -10.94 -7.48
CA LEU A 434 -2.63 -10.95 -8.64
C LEU A 434 -1.87 -10.64 -9.93
N ASP A 435 -2.11 -9.51 -10.58
CA ASP A 435 -1.38 -9.17 -11.80
C ASP A 435 0.13 -9.24 -11.57
N ILE A 436 0.82 -10.14 -12.28
CA ILE A 436 2.28 -10.20 -12.33
C ILE A 436 2.66 -9.97 -13.78
N ARG A 437 3.50 -8.96 -14.06
CA ARG A 437 3.82 -8.57 -15.43
C ARG A 437 5.34 -8.52 -15.67
N PRO A 438 5.82 -8.91 -16.87
CA PRO A 438 7.22 -8.78 -17.23
C PRO A 438 7.58 -7.30 -17.45
N LEU A 439 8.83 -6.96 -17.14
CA LEU A 439 9.36 -5.60 -17.22
C LEU A 439 10.07 -5.36 -18.56
N LEU A 440 9.91 -4.16 -19.13
CA LEU A 440 10.61 -3.69 -20.33
C LEU A 440 10.44 -4.62 -21.56
N VAL A 441 9.21 -5.09 -21.76
CA VAL A 441 8.76 -5.86 -22.93
C VAL A 441 7.91 -4.98 -23.83
N ILE A 442 8.10 -5.08 -25.14
CA ILE A 442 7.31 -4.33 -26.13
C ILE A 442 5.83 -4.74 -26.14
N ASP A 443 4.99 -3.87 -26.68
CA ASP A 443 3.62 -4.24 -27.07
C ASP A 443 3.60 -5.04 -28.41
N PRO A 444 2.45 -5.61 -28.82
CA PRO A 444 2.36 -6.38 -30.07
C PRO A 444 2.69 -5.61 -31.37
N LYS A 445 2.75 -4.27 -31.31
CA LYS A 445 3.14 -3.38 -32.43
C LYS A 445 4.60 -2.95 -32.35
N GLY A 446 5.36 -3.40 -31.35
CA GLY A 446 6.75 -3.02 -31.12
C GLY A 446 6.95 -1.74 -30.31
N GLY A 447 5.88 -1.18 -29.71
CA GLY A 447 5.95 0.00 -28.86
C GLY A 447 6.60 -0.27 -27.50
N GLN A 448 7.38 0.68 -26.98
CA GLN A 448 8.01 0.63 -25.66
C GLN A 448 7.18 1.40 -24.63
N TRP A 449 7.39 1.11 -23.34
CA TRP A 449 6.71 1.77 -22.20
C TRP A 449 5.18 1.65 -22.26
N ASN A 450 4.70 0.49 -22.70
CA ASN A 450 3.30 0.13 -22.72
C ASN A 450 3.03 -1.05 -21.77
N TRP A 451 1.75 -1.29 -21.51
CA TRP A 451 1.28 -2.44 -20.75
C TRP A 451 1.79 -3.75 -21.36
N THR A 452 2.30 -4.64 -20.50
CA THR A 452 2.78 -5.97 -20.87
C THR A 452 1.80 -7.05 -20.43
N GLY A 453 1.98 -8.30 -20.87
CA GLY A 453 1.03 -9.38 -20.57
C GLY A 453 1.06 -9.76 -19.09
N ASN A 454 -0.13 -10.00 -18.51
CA ASN A 454 -0.24 -10.59 -17.18
C ASN A 454 0.10 -12.09 -17.27
N VAL A 455 1.07 -12.55 -16.48
CA VAL A 455 1.51 -13.95 -16.43
C VAL A 455 0.86 -14.74 -15.28
N GLY A 456 -0.09 -14.16 -14.56
CA GLY A 456 -0.86 -14.81 -13.50
C GLY A 456 -0.45 -14.38 -12.10
N GLY A 457 -1.08 -14.98 -11.08
CA GLY A 457 -0.86 -14.64 -9.69
C GLY A 457 -0.07 -15.65 -8.89
N ALA A 458 0.00 -15.40 -7.59
CA ALA A 458 0.54 -16.28 -6.55
C ALA A 458 -0.38 -16.21 -5.33
N ASP A 459 -0.28 -17.21 -4.45
CA ASP A 459 -1.02 -17.18 -3.20
C ASP A 459 -0.10 -17.48 -2.01
N ILE A 460 -0.42 -16.91 -0.87
CA ILE A 460 0.35 -17.02 0.37
C ILE A 460 -0.60 -17.60 1.43
N LEU A 461 -0.15 -18.64 2.13
CA LEU A 461 -0.90 -19.30 3.20
C LEU A 461 -2.29 -19.82 2.79
N TYR A 462 -2.33 -20.62 1.72
CA TYR A 462 -3.54 -21.37 1.38
C TYR A 462 -3.69 -22.57 2.34
N LEU A 463 -4.65 -22.48 3.26
CA LEU A 463 -5.00 -23.57 4.18
C LEU A 463 -6.38 -24.15 3.85
N GLN A 464 -6.44 -25.45 3.55
CA GLN A 464 -7.69 -26.19 3.38
C GLN A 464 -7.99 -27.03 4.62
N GLN A 465 -9.20 -26.86 5.14
CA GLN A 465 -9.72 -27.63 6.27
C GLN A 465 -10.24 -29.00 5.81
N HIS A 466 -10.42 -29.95 6.74
CA HIS A 466 -10.93 -31.30 6.42
C HIS A 466 -12.37 -31.31 5.86
N ASN A 467 -13.15 -30.25 6.07
CA ASN A 467 -14.46 -30.08 5.43
C ASN A 467 -14.36 -29.62 3.96
N GLY A 468 -13.15 -29.47 3.42
CA GLY A 468 -12.87 -29.00 2.06
C GLY A 468 -12.81 -27.48 1.91
N GLY A 469 -13.25 -26.71 2.91
CA GLY A 469 -13.27 -25.25 2.89
C GLY A 469 -11.90 -24.62 3.15
N ARG A 470 -11.63 -23.47 2.50
CA ARG A 470 -10.46 -22.64 2.80
C ARG A 470 -10.61 -21.95 4.15
N ALA A 471 -9.54 -21.90 4.94
CA ALA A 471 -9.45 -20.96 6.03
C ALA A 471 -9.04 -19.60 5.47
N TRP A 472 -9.95 -18.63 5.55
CA TRP A 472 -9.73 -17.30 4.99
C TRP A 472 -8.89 -16.43 5.91
N HIS A 473 -8.19 -15.48 5.31
CA HIS A 473 -7.56 -14.38 6.03
C HIS A 473 -8.62 -13.53 6.73
N THR A 474 -8.33 -13.15 7.96
CA THR A 474 -9.21 -12.33 8.81
C THR A 474 -8.38 -11.26 9.52
N GLY A 475 -8.96 -10.09 9.77
CA GLY A 475 -8.26 -9.05 10.52
C GLY A 475 -7.05 -8.45 9.78
N MET A 476 -7.10 -8.39 8.44
CA MET A 476 -5.95 -8.00 7.60
C MET A 476 -5.60 -6.52 7.76
N LYS A 477 -4.50 -6.23 8.46
CA LYS A 477 -3.93 -4.89 8.61
C LYS A 477 -2.77 -4.69 7.63
N THR A 478 -2.63 -3.47 7.13
CA THR A 478 -1.59 -3.10 6.16
C THR A 478 -0.71 -1.99 6.69
N ASP A 479 0.59 -2.27 6.85
CA ASP A 479 1.60 -1.30 7.25
C ASP A 479 2.52 -0.97 6.06
N TYR A 480 2.40 0.24 5.55
CA TYR A 480 3.27 0.77 4.51
C TYR A 480 4.55 1.31 5.14
N LYS A 481 5.59 0.45 5.20
CA LYS A 481 6.92 0.82 5.69
C LYS A 481 7.63 1.74 4.71
N ARG A 482 7.60 1.41 3.42
CA ARG A 482 8.25 2.17 2.34
C ARG A 482 7.40 2.18 1.08
N TYR A 483 7.04 3.38 0.63
CA TYR A 483 6.23 3.56 -0.57
C TYR A 483 7.07 3.57 -1.86
N CYS A 484 8.21 4.27 -1.88
CA CYS A 484 8.99 4.59 -3.10
C CYS A 484 10.28 5.38 -2.73
N PRO A 485 11.19 5.72 -3.69
CA PRO A 485 11.26 5.31 -5.10
C PRO A 485 12.32 4.23 -5.42
N ASN A 486 13.06 3.74 -4.41
CA ASN A 486 14.17 2.79 -4.59
C ASN A 486 13.78 1.35 -4.23
N LEU A 487 13.12 1.20 -3.08
CA LEU A 487 12.67 -0.08 -2.52
C LEU A 487 11.32 0.14 -1.86
N THR A 488 10.36 -0.69 -2.22
CA THR A 488 9.05 -0.71 -1.56
C THR A 488 9.02 -1.78 -0.49
N GLU A 489 8.21 -1.57 0.54
CA GLU A 489 8.02 -2.52 1.63
C GLU A 489 6.66 -2.28 2.27
N VAL A 490 5.74 -3.21 2.06
CA VAL A 490 4.39 -3.19 2.65
C VAL A 490 4.17 -4.51 3.37
N ILE A 491 3.74 -4.44 4.62
CA ILE A 491 3.50 -5.60 5.49
C ILE A 491 2.00 -5.80 5.62
N TYR A 492 1.54 -7.00 5.27
CA TYR A 492 0.18 -7.46 5.51
C TYR A 492 0.19 -8.41 6.70
N SER A 493 -0.67 -8.18 7.69
CA SER A 493 -0.73 -8.99 8.91
C SER A 493 -2.16 -9.37 9.22
N GLY A 494 -2.40 -10.63 9.59
CA GLY A 494 -3.74 -11.12 9.89
C GLY A 494 -3.74 -12.47 10.56
N ASN A 495 -4.91 -13.10 10.57
CA ASN A 495 -5.14 -14.36 11.27
C ASN A 495 -5.95 -15.34 10.43
N MET A 496 -5.85 -16.63 10.76
CA MET A 496 -6.74 -17.70 10.27
C MET A 496 -7.28 -18.52 11.43
N LEU A 497 -8.43 -19.17 11.19
CA LEU A 497 -9.03 -20.14 12.11
C LEU A 497 -9.29 -19.56 13.50
N ASP A 498 -9.84 -18.35 13.58
CA ASP A 498 -10.14 -17.66 14.85
C ASP A 498 -8.90 -17.50 15.74
N ASN A 499 -7.88 -16.80 15.20
CA ASN A 499 -6.61 -16.48 15.87
C ASN A 499 -5.72 -17.67 16.27
N LYS A 500 -6.07 -18.90 15.86
CA LYS A 500 -5.21 -20.07 16.06
C LYS A 500 -3.91 -19.99 15.26
N ILE A 501 -3.93 -19.31 14.12
CA ILE A 501 -2.75 -18.99 13.33
C ILE A 501 -2.69 -17.47 13.15
N GLU A 502 -1.58 -16.89 13.57
CA GLU A 502 -1.21 -15.50 13.29
C GLU A 502 -0.16 -15.50 12.19
N PHE A 503 -0.25 -14.57 11.25
CA PHE A 503 0.74 -14.45 10.21
C PHE A 503 0.97 -12.99 9.80
N GLN A 504 2.13 -12.78 9.20
CA GLN A 504 2.40 -11.59 8.42
C GLN A 504 3.22 -11.95 7.18
N TYR A 505 3.08 -11.17 6.12
CA TYR A 505 4.00 -11.22 5.00
C TYR A 505 4.31 -9.82 4.49
N SER A 506 5.60 -9.53 4.31
CA SER A 506 6.04 -8.30 3.64
C SER A 506 6.14 -8.54 2.14
N THR A 507 5.77 -7.54 1.35
CA THR A 507 5.94 -7.51 -0.11
C THR A 507 6.85 -6.35 -0.48
N SER A 508 7.83 -6.63 -1.35
CA SER A 508 8.82 -5.65 -1.79
C SER A 508 9.12 -5.80 -3.26
N ILE A 509 9.27 -4.67 -3.95
CA ILE A 509 9.90 -4.58 -5.26
C ILE A 509 11.03 -3.55 -5.22
N THR A 510 12.04 -3.75 -6.06
CA THR A 510 13.19 -2.87 -6.18
C THR A 510 13.17 -2.16 -7.53
N ARG A 511 13.60 -0.90 -7.59
CA ARG A 511 13.84 -0.25 -8.88
C ARG A 511 14.86 -1.08 -9.66
N SER A 512 14.63 -1.25 -10.96
CA SER A 512 15.52 -2.02 -11.82
C SER A 512 15.40 -1.64 -13.29
N ASP A 513 16.41 -2.00 -14.06
CA ASP A 513 16.50 -1.81 -15.51
C ASP A 513 16.61 -3.13 -16.29
N ASP A 514 16.40 -4.26 -15.61
CA ASP A 514 16.45 -5.61 -16.17
C ASP A 514 15.10 -6.34 -16.12
N ILE A 515 14.72 -6.89 -14.97
CA ILE A 515 13.52 -7.71 -14.79
C ILE A 515 12.77 -7.32 -13.51
N ASN A 516 11.51 -7.73 -13.46
CA ASN A 516 10.67 -7.59 -12.28
C ASN A 516 11.05 -8.67 -11.25
N ARG A 517 11.27 -8.24 -10.00
CA ARG A 517 11.56 -9.10 -8.84
C ARG A 517 10.63 -8.72 -7.69
N GLY A 518 9.75 -9.65 -7.31
CA GLY A 518 8.93 -9.55 -6.12
C GLY A 518 9.58 -10.31 -4.97
N ILE A 519 9.72 -9.71 -3.80
CA ILE A 519 10.31 -10.33 -2.62
C ILE A 519 9.25 -10.44 -1.54
N TYR A 520 9.04 -11.67 -1.06
CA TYR A 520 8.05 -12.00 -0.04
C TYR A 520 8.75 -12.55 1.19
N LYS A 521 8.60 -11.89 2.35
CA LYS A 521 9.05 -12.43 3.64
C LYS A 521 7.82 -12.85 4.44
N ILE A 522 7.61 -14.15 4.58
CA ILE A 522 6.44 -14.75 5.19
C ILE A 522 6.81 -15.19 6.61
N GLN A 523 5.95 -14.88 7.57
CA GLN A 523 6.03 -15.35 8.94
C GLN A 523 4.66 -15.89 9.35
N MET A 524 4.63 -17.11 9.88
CA MET A 524 3.43 -17.77 10.38
C MET A 524 3.74 -18.35 11.75
N LYS A 525 2.86 -18.11 12.71
CA LYS A 525 2.95 -18.62 14.08
C LYS A 525 1.65 -19.32 14.46
N VAL A 526 1.78 -20.49 15.06
CA VAL A 526 0.65 -21.29 15.53
C VAL A 526 0.45 -21.06 17.02
N ASN A 527 -0.70 -20.49 17.39
CA ASN A 527 -1.04 -20.14 18.77
C ASN A 527 -1.84 -21.24 19.49
N ALA A 528 -2.48 -22.12 18.73
CA ALA A 528 -3.20 -23.29 19.25
C ALA A 528 -3.14 -24.43 18.24
N ASP A 529 -3.34 -25.66 18.70
CA ASP A 529 -3.30 -26.84 17.84
C ASP A 529 -4.31 -26.72 16.68
N VAL A 530 -3.84 -27.04 15.48
CA VAL A 530 -4.60 -27.00 14.24
C VAL A 530 -4.43 -28.29 13.45
N GLU A 531 -5.53 -28.76 12.88
CA GLU A 531 -5.56 -29.87 11.91
C GLU A 531 -6.04 -29.32 10.57
N PHE A 532 -5.47 -29.84 9.48
CA PHE A 532 -5.78 -29.38 8.13
C PHE A 532 -5.57 -30.50 7.11
N GLU A 533 -6.29 -30.39 6.00
CA GLU A 533 -6.11 -31.28 4.86
C GLU A 533 -4.87 -30.89 4.05
N LYS A 534 -4.66 -29.57 3.88
CA LYS A 534 -3.58 -29.01 3.07
C LYS A 534 -3.17 -27.65 3.60
N LEU A 535 -1.86 -27.38 3.56
CA LEU A 535 -1.29 -26.06 3.84
C LEU A 535 -0.18 -25.77 2.82
N ASP A 536 -0.39 -24.77 1.97
CA ASP A 536 0.65 -24.22 1.10
C ASP A 536 1.11 -22.90 1.70
N ILE A 537 2.42 -22.77 1.93
CA ILE A 537 3.01 -21.52 2.41
C ILE A 537 3.09 -20.51 1.28
N PHE A 538 3.40 -20.97 0.07
CA PHE A 538 3.43 -20.15 -1.15
C PHE A 538 2.98 -20.98 -2.37
N GLN A 539 2.29 -20.34 -3.32
CA GLN A 539 1.94 -20.92 -4.61
C GLN A 539 2.45 -20.01 -5.73
N LEU A 540 3.21 -20.54 -6.70
CA LEU A 540 3.46 -19.84 -7.96
C LEU A 540 2.44 -20.29 -9.01
N GLY A 541 1.63 -19.33 -9.46
CA GLY A 541 0.31 -19.62 -10.01
C GLY A 541 -0.65 -19.80 -8.83
N ALA A 542 -1.56 -18.84 -8.63
CA ALA A 542 -2.65 -19.01 -7.67
C ALA A 542 -3.69 -19.95 -8.29
N ALA A 543 -4.31 -20.79 -7.46
CA ALA A 543 -5.37 -21.69 -7.91
C ALA A 543 -6.47 -20.93 -8.66
N THR A 544 -6.92 -19.79 -8.14
CA THR A 544 -8.05 -19.01 -8.64
C THR A 544 -7.69 -17.82 -9.53
N TYR A 545 -6.41 -17.47 -9.66
CA TYR A 545 -5.96 -16.32 -10.46
C TYR A 545 -4.63 -16.63 -11.17
N HIS A 546 -4.74 -17.08 -12.42
CA HIS A 546 -3.59 -17.40 -13.26
C HIS A 546 -3.86 -17.03 -14.72
N TYR A 547 -2.86 -16.48 -15.41
CA TYR A 547 -2.97 -16.14 -16.83
C TYR A 547 -1.93 -16.89 -17.66
N GLY A 548 -0.73 -17.17 -17.14
CA GLY A 548 0.29 -17.81 -17.98
C GLY A 548 0.07 -19.31 -18.15
N PHE A 549 -0.03 -19.73 -19.42
CA PHE A 549 -0.07 -21.12 -19.85
C PHE A 549 1.36 -21.65 -20.09
N SER A 550 2.04 -22.15 -19.07
CA SER A 550 3.42 -22.64 -19.22
C SER A 550 3.44 -24.06 -19.77
N LYS A 551 4.32 -24.36 -20.73
CA LYS A 551 4.44 -25.73 -21.30
C LYS A 551 5.48 -26.58 -20.61
N GLU A 552 6.47 -25.96 -19.99
CA GLU A 552 7.59 -26.65 -19.35
C GLU A 552 7.83 -26.11 -17.94
N ILE A 553 8.28 -27.00 -17.06
CA ILE A 553 8.67 -26.68 -15.69
C ILE A 553 10.10 -27.16 -15.47
N ALA A 554 10.92 -26.31 -14.87
CA ALA A 554 12.24 -26.66 -14.40
C ALA A 554 12.35 -26.41 -12.89
N LEU A 555 13.06 -27.31 -12.22
CA LEU A 555 13.43 -27.21 -10.82
C LEU A 555 14.94 -27.38 -10.71
N GLY A 556 15.57 -26.54 -9.91
CA GLY A 556 17.00 -26.62 -9.65
C GLY A 556 17.41 -25.96 -8.35
N ASN A 557 18.71 -25.77 -8.18
CA ASN A 557 19.30 -25.03 -7.08
C ASN A 557 20.55 -24.24 -7.54
N GLU A 558 21.40 -23.81 -6.61
CA GLU A 558 22.62 -23.05 -6.91
C GLU A 558 23.58 -23.78 -7.87
N ASN A 559 23.56 -25.12 -7.87
CA ASN A 559 24.41 -25.95 -8.72
C ASN A 559 23.85 -26.14 -10.14
N GLY A 560 22.60 -25.77 -10.39
CA GLY A 560 21.96 -25.83 -11.70
C GLY A 560 20.66 -26.63 -11.69
N LEU A 561 20.30 -27.16 -12.86
CA LEU A 561 19.07 -27.93 -13.07
C LEU A 561 19.13 -29.27 -12.34
N ILE A 562 18.06 -29.60 -11.59
CA ILE A 562 17.85 -30.92 -10.98
C ILE A 562 16.87 -31.72 -11.83
N LYS A 563 15.75 -31.11 -12.23
CA LYS A 563 14.67 -31.77 -12.97
C LYS A 563 14.02 -30.80 -13.95
N LYS A 564 13.63 -31.30 -15.13
CA LYS A 564 12.71 -30.63 -16.06
C LYS A 564 11.63 -31.59 -16.51
N TRP A 565 10.43 -31.10 -16.77
CA TRP A 565 9.30 -31.88 -17.26
C TRP A 565 8.25 -30.98 -17.92
N LYS A 566 7.34 -31.60 -18.68
CA LYS A 566 6.21 -30.89 -19.28
C LYS A 566 5.21 -30.50 -18.20
N ALA A 567 4.77 -29.25 -18.22
CA ALA A 567 3.67 -28.79 -17.38
C ALA A 567 2.39 -29.57 -17.71
N ASN A 568 1.61 -29.90 -16.68
CA ASN A 568 0.28 -30.42 -16.86
C ASN A 568 -0.73 -29.29 -17.14
N ASN A 569 -1.18 -29.21 -18.39
CA ASN A 569 -2.19 -28.26 -18.86
C ASN A 569 -3.48 -28.95 -19.35
N ASN A 570 -3.74 -30.16 -18.87
CA ASN A 570 -4.98 -30.87 -19.20
C ASN A 570 -6.13 -30.43 -18.29
N THR A 571 -7.37 -30.64 -18.74
CA THR A 571 -8.58 -30.37 -17.95
C THR A 571 -8.83 -31.40 -16.84
N ASN A 572 -8.13 -32.53 -16.87
CA ASN A 572 -8.20 -33.53 -15.80
C ASN A 572 -7.02 -33.31 -14.85
N PRO A 573 -7.26 -33.07 -13.55
CA PRO A 573 -6.18 -32.88 -12.59
C PRO A 573 -5.38 -34.19 -12.49
N VAL A 574 -4.12 -34.15 -12.92
CA VAL A 574 -3.16 -35.19 -12.58
C VAL A 574 -2.55 -34.80 -11.25
N TYR A 575 -3.00 -35.46 -10.19
CA TYR A 575 -2.33 -35.40 -8.91
C TYR A 575 -1.10 -36.29 -8.98
N ASP A 576 0.06 -35.77 -9.41
CA ASP A 576 1.28 -36.33 -8.82
C ASP A 576 1.19 -36.00 -7.32
N LYS A 577 0.77 -37.00 -6.54
CA LYS A 577 0.59 -36.85 -5.09
C LYS A 577 1.93 -36.70 -4.37
N SER A 578 3.04 -37.00 -5.03
CA SER A 578 4.33 -37.03 -4.36
C SER A 578 4.82 -35.62 -4.01
N ILE A 579 4.69 -35.28 -2.73
CA ILE A 579 5.32 -34.12 -2.11
C ILE A 579 6.80 -34.45 -1.92
N LYS A 580 7.70 -33.56 -2.34
CA LYS A 580 9.16 -33.80 -2.35
C LYS A 580 9.90 -32.65 -1.67
N PRO A 581 11.01 -32.91 -0.94
CA PRO A 581 11.79 -31.84 -0.35
C PRO A 581 12.47 -31.00 -1.44
N PHE A 582 12.61 -29.70 -1.18
CA PHE A 582 13.60 -28.89 -1.88
C PHE A 582 15.02 -29.24 -1.41
N ASN A 583 16.01 -29.13 -2.30
CA ASN A 583 17.41 -29.42 -2.01
C ASN A 583 18.32 -28.26 -2.43
N GLY A 584 19.37 -28.01 -1.65
CA GLY A 584 20.34 -26.93 -1.89
C GLY A 584 19.98 -25.64 -1.14
N ASN A 585 20.80 -24.61 -1.32
CA ASN A 585 20.71 -23.37 -0.57
C ASN A 585 19.76 -22.36 -1.21
N THR A 586 19.66 -22.35 -2.54
CA THR A 586 18.75 -21.47 -3.28
C THR A 586 17.93 -22.30 -4.27
N PRO A 587 17.06 -23.21 -3.79
CA PRO A 587 16.22 -23.98 -4.67
C PRO A 587 15.28 -23.04 -5.43
N TRP A 588 15.09 -23.32 -6.70
CA TRP A 588 14.31 -22.49 -7.61
C TRP A 588 13.43 -23.33 -8.52
N VAL A 589 12.35 -22.71 -8.95
CA VAL A 589 11.37 -23.27 -9.88
C VAL A 589 11.10 -22.24 -10.97
N PHE A 590 10.99 -22.71 -12.21
CA PHE A 590 10.70 -21.86 -13.36
C PHE A 590 9.64 -22.51 -14.24
N LEU A 591 8.56 -21.77 -14.47
CA LEU A 591 7.48 -22.10 -15.39
C LEU A 591 7.75 -21.31 -16.68
N TYR A 592 8.08 -22.02 -17.75
CA TYR A 592 8.57 -21.40 -18.98
C TYR A 592 7.97 -22.03 -20.24
N ASP A 593 8.31 -21.43 -21.38
CA ASP A 593 7.59 -21.62 -22.63
C ASP A 593 6.11 -21.31 -22.41
N SER A 594 5.86 -20.10 -21.94
CA SER A 594 4.56 -19.61 -21.48
C SER A 594 3.95 -18.66 -22.51
N PRO A 595 3.33 -19.17 -23.60
CA PRO A 595 2.58 -18.32 -24.52
C PRO A 595 1.51 -17.51 -23.78
N ILE A 596 1.13 -16.41 -24.40
CA ILE A 596 0.07 -15.55 -23.89
C ILE A 596 -1.25 -16.31 -23.81
N SER A 597 -2.06 -15.99 -22.80
CA SER A 597 -3.42 -16.53 -22.72
C SER A 597 -4.30 -15.98 -23.84
N LYS A 598 -5.28 -16.77 -24.25
CA LYS A 598 -6.19 -16.43 -25.36
C LYS A 598 -6.93 -15.10 -25.16
N ASP A 599 -7.30 -14.78 -23.92
CA ASP A 599 -8.01 -13.54 -23.56
C ASP A 599 -7.12 -12.27 -23.63
N GLN A 600 -5.81 -12.47 -23.71
CA GLN A 600 -4.81 -11.40 -23.86
C GLN A 600 -4.16 -11.38 -25.26
N GLU A 601 -4.47 -12.36 -26.11
CA GLU A 601 -3.90 -12.49 -27.45
C GLU A 601 -4.15 -11.24 -28.30
N GLY A 602 -3.11 -10.77 -29.01
CA GLY A 602 -3.16 -9.55 -29.83
C GLY A 602 -3.16 -8.22 -29.04
N ARG A 603 -3.32 -8.26 -27.72
CA ARG A 603 -3.32 -7.06 -26.85
C ARG A 603 -1.98 -6.83 -26.17
N PHE A 604 -1.33 -7.90 -25.73
CA PHE A 604 -0.08 -7.83 -24.97
C PHE A 604 0.95 -8.86 -25.44
N VAL A 605 2.15 -8.79 -24.87
CA VAL A 605 3.24 -9.77 -25.05
C VAL A 605 3.54 -10.43 -23.71
N SER A 606 3.67 -11.76 -23.69
CA SER A 606 3.78 -12.57 -22.48
C SER A 606 5.20 -12.57 -21.88
N GLY A 607 5.33 -13.21 -20.71
CA GLY A 607 6.59 -13.50 -20.04
C GLY A 607 6.60 -14.89 -19.39
N ASN A 608 7.76 -15.27 -18.85
CA ASN A 608 7.92 -16.45 -18.01
C ASN A 608 8.03 -16.07 -16.55
N ARG A 609 7.65 -16.98 -15.64
CA ARG A 609 7.65 -16.73 -14.19
C ARG A 609 8.35 -17.84 -13.42
N GLY A 610 9.00 -17.48 -12.33
CA GLY A 610 9.66 -18.41 -11.44
C GLY A 610 9.73 -17.88 -10.02
N PHE A 611 10.15 -18.74 -9.10
CA PHE A 611 10.48 -18.30 -7.75
C PHE A 611 11.74 -19.01 -7.24
N ILE A 612 12.36 -18.39 -6.24
CA ILE A 612 13.56 -18.87 -5.54
C ILE A 612 13.25 -18.83 -4.05
N VAL A 613 13.48 -19.93 -3.34
CA VAL A 613 13.47 -19.91 -1.87
C VAL A 613 14.84 -19.42 -1.41
N ARG A 614 14.86 -18.23 -0.82
CA ARG A 614 16.10 -17.55 -0.36
C ARG A 614 16.44 -17.91 1.08
N SER A 615 15.42 -18.08 1.92
CA SER A 615 15.59 -18.55 3.29
C SER A 615 14.36 -19.33 3.74
N TRP A 616 14.58 -20.26 4.67
CA TRP A 616 13.53 -21.04 5.31
C TRP A 616 13.96 -21.44 6.71
N LYS A 617 13.08 -21.21 7.67
CA LYS A 617 13.24 -21.62 9.07
C LYS A 617 11.88 -22.09 9.56
N SER A 618 11.87 -23.22 10.26
CA SER A 618 10.61 -23.81 10.72
C SER A 618 10.77 -24.56 12.03
N VAL A 619 9.68 -24.58 12.78
CA VAL A 619 9.38 -25.59 13.80
C VAL A 619 8.04 -26.20 13.44
N ILE A 620 8.05 -27.51 13.19
CA ILE A 620 6.87 -28.26 12.74
C ILE A 620 6.73 -29.47 13.64
N LYS A 621 5.60 -29.57 14.36
CA LYS A 621 5.37 -30.59 15.39
C LYS A 621 6.48 -30.62 16.44
N GLY A 622 6.99 -29.45 16.81
CA GLY A 622 8.12 -29.29 17.73
C GLY A 622 9.51 -29.66 17.17
N GLU A 623 9.59 -30.14 15.93
CA GLU A 623 10.87 -30.46 15.28
C GLU A 623 11.41 -29.24 14.54
N ASN A 624 12.67 -28.89 14.82
CA ASN A 624 13.34 -27.74 14.21
C ASN A 624 13.87 -28.06 12.80
N ASN A 625 13.90 -27.04 11.93
CA ASN A 625 14.55 -27.07 10.61
C ASN A 625 14.01 -28.13 9.66
N ILE A 626 12.71 -28.41 9.71
CA ILE A 626 12.05 -29.25 8.70
C ILE A 626 12.06 -28.49 7.37
N PRO A 627 12.69 -29.04 6.31
CA PRO A 627 12.88 -28.31 5.06
C PRO A 627 11.56 -28.09 4.31
N PRO A 628 11.48 -27.04 3.47
CA PRO A 628 10.31 -26.83 2.64
C PRO A 628 10.20 -27.95 1.60
N HIS A 629 8.97 -28.34 1.32
CA HIS A 629 8.66 -29.29 0.27
C HIS A 629 7.97 -28.58 -0.89
N TRP A 630 7.88 -29.27 -2.02
CA TRP A 630 7.16 -28.80 -3.18
C TRP A 630 6.24 -29.87 -3.74
N ARG A 631 5.22 -29.37 -4.43
CA ARG A 631 4.31 -30.19 -5.21
C ARG A 631 3.76 -29.39 -6.38
N GLU A 632 3.58 -30.10 -7.50
CA GLU A 632 2.83 -29.61 -8.64
C GLU A 632 1.34 -29.94 -8.46
N TYR A 633 0.52 -28.95 -8.75
CA TYR A 633 -0.92 -29.10 -8.90
C TYR A 633 -1.33 -28.58 -10.27
N ASN A 634 -2.34 -29.19 -10.87
CA ASN A 634 -3.04 -28.58 -11.98
C ASN A 634 -4.27 -27.86 -11.41
N THR A 635 -4.45 -26.61 -11.81
CA THR A 635 -5.67 -25.87 -11.50
C THR A 635 -6.53 -25.72 -12.76
N THR A 636 -7.82 -25.98 -12.58
CA THR A 636 -8.89 -25.57 -13.48
C THR A 636 -9.78 -24.52 -12.81
N GLU A 637 -9.36 -24.02 -11.65
CA GLU A 637 -10.09 -23.05 -10.84
C GLU A 637 -9.74 -21.63 -11.30
N GLY A 638 -10.66 -20.68 -11.14
CA GLY A 638 -10.45 -19.30 -11.58
C GLY A 638 -11.18 -18.95 -12.88
N ASN A 639 -11.41 -17.64 -13.03
CA ASN A 639 -12.18 -17.08 -14.15
C ASN A 639 -11.30 -16.62 -15.31
N HIS A 640 -9.98 -16.77 -15.18
CA HIS A 640 -8.97 -16.27 -16.11
C HIS A 640 -7.95 -17.36 -16.40
N GLY A 641 -7.42 -17.38 -17.63
CA GLY A 641 -6.41 -18.34 -18.07
C GLY A 641 -6.95 -19.70 -18.52
N ASP A 642 -6.13 -20.42 -19.28
CA ASP A 642 -6.33 -21.85 -19.56
C ASP A 642 -5.80 -22.68 -18.36
N PRO A 643 -6.32 -23.90 -18.11
CA PRO A 643 -5.81 -24.78 -17.06
C PRO A 643 -4.30 -24.90 -17.10
N CYS A 644 -3.65 -24.70 -15.96
CA CYS A 644 -2.20 -24.65 -15.89
C CYS A 644 -1.66 -25.34 -14.64
N SER A 645 -0.36 -25.65 -14.70
CA SER A 645 0.37 -26.12 -13.53
C SER A 645 0.72 -24.97 -12.60
N ILE A 646 0.50 -25.20 -11.32
CA ILE A 646 0.99 -24.37 -10.22
C ILE A 646 2.00 -25.18 -9.40
N ILE A 647 3.01 -24.50 -8.88
CA ILE A 647 3.99 -25.12 -7.98
C ILE A 647 3.85 -24.50 -6.60
N THR A 648 3.73 -25.37 -5.61
CA THR A 648 3.53 -24.99 -4.21
C THR A 648 4.81 -25.18 -3.41
N VAL A 649 5.02 -24.33 -2.41
CA VAL A 649 5.94 -24.53 -1.29
C VAL A 649 5.07 -24.95 -0.11
N THR A 650 5.28 -26.16 0.39
CA THR A 650 4.40 -26.82 1.37
C THR A 650 5.21 -27.59 2.41
N LEU A 651 4.52 -28.23 3.35
CA LEU A 651 5.07 -29.08 4.40
C LEU A 651 5.21 -30.53 3.92
N PRO A 652 5.94 -31.41 4.63
CA PRO A 652 6.00 -32.83 4.30
C PRO A 652 4.60 -33.47 4.22
N GLU A 653 4.45 -34.50 3.38
CA GLU A 653 3.16 -35.19 3.21
C GLU A 653 2.59 -35.76 4.51
N THR A 654 3.44 -36.13 5.45
CA THR A 654 3.05 -36.66 6.78
C THR A 654 2.56 -35.57 7.75
N CYS A 655 2.67 -34.30 7.39
CA CYS A 655 2.24 -33.18 8.21
C CYS A 655 0.80 -32.75 7.84
N ARG A 656 -0.15 -33.06 8.73
CA ARG A 656 -1.57 -32.66 8.65
C ARG A 656 -2.06 -31.93 9.90
N SER A 657 -1.13 -31.58 10.77
CA SER A 657 -1.40 -30.82 11.98
C SER A 657 -0.16 -30.04 12.41
N LEU A 658 -0.39 -28.93 13.10
CA LEU A 658 0.65 -28.13 13.76
C LEU A 658 0.24 -27.93 15.23
N SER A 659 1.23 -27.86 16.11
CA SER A 659 1.04 -27.66 17.54
C SER A 659 1.25 -26.19 17.92
N ALA A 660 0.64 -25.77 19.02
CA ALA A 660 0.92 -24.45 19.60
C ALA A 660 2.44 -24.24 19.80
N GLY A 661 2.96 -23.12 19.29
CA GLY A 661 4.39 -22.80 19.29
C GLY A 661 5.14 -23.16 18.01
N ASP A 662 4.55 -23.94 17.10
CA ASP A 662 5.09 -24.14 15.76
C ASP A 662 5.12 -22.82 14.98
N TYR A 663 6.10 -22.67 14.09
CA TYR A 663 6.24 -21.48 13.26
C TYR A 663 6.96 -21.76 11.94
N ILE A 664 6.77 -20.86 10.98
CA ILE A 664 7.48 -20.85 9.70
C ILE A 664 7.90 -19.41 9.40
N GLU A 665 9.16 -19.22 9.05
CA GLU A 665 9.70 -18.01 8.45
C GLU A 665 10.29 -18.37 7.09
N ALA A 666 9.91 -17.66 6.02
CA ALA A 666 10.37 -17.94 4.67
C ALA A 666 10.63 -16.65 3.89
N GLU A 667 11.65 -16.66 3.02
CA GLU A 667 11.86 -15.62 2.02
C GLU A 667 11.76 -16.22 0.62
N ILE A 668 10.82 -15.71 -0.17
CA ILE A 668 10.55 -16.13 -1.54
C ILE A 668 10.81 -14.94 -2.47
N GLU A 669 11.68 -15.13 -3.47
CA GLU A 669 11.87 -14.17 -4.55
C GLU A 669 11.17 -14.69 -5.81
N LEU A 670 10.13 -13.99 -6.25
CA LEU A 670 9.48 -14.14 -7.53
C LEU A 670 10.29 -13.40 -8.61
N ILE A 671 10.50 -14.06 -9.75
CA ILE A 671 11.16 -13.49 -10.92
C ILE A 671 10.25 -13.59 -12.14
N VAL A 672 10.27 -12.54 -12.98
CA VAL A 672 9.52 -12.50 -14.24
C VAL A 672 10.44 -12.09 -15.37
N THR A 673 10.59 -12.95 -16.37
CA THR A 673 11.44 -12.68 -17.53
C THR A 673 10.59 -12.47 -18.79
N PRO A 674 11.10 -11.76 -19.81
CA PRO A 674 10.53 -11.80 -21.14
C PRO A 674 10.42 -13.24 -21.66
N LEU A 675 9.43 -13.51 -22.51
CA LEU A 675 9.28 -14.80 -23.18
C LEU A 675 10.39 -14.95 -24.24
N GLU A 676 10.44 -14.00 -25.17
CA GLU A 676 11.46 -13.94 -26.24
C GLU A 676 12.45 -12.79 -26.01
N SER A 677 13.69 -13.00 -26.43
CA SER A 677 14.74 -11.99 -26.29
C SER A 677 14.56 -10.80 -27.23
N SER A 678 13.84 -10.99 -28.34
CA SER A 678 13.51 -9.92 -29.31
C SER A 678 12.56 -8.88 -28.73
N ASP A 679 11.74 -9.29 -27.76
CA ASP A 679 10.67 -8.45 -27.22
C ASP A 679 11.18 -7.53 -26.10
N TYR A 680 12.37 -7.83 -25.57
CA TYR A 680 12.98 -7.10 -24.48
C TYR A 680 13.73 -5.86 -24.97
N TYR A 681 13.25 -4.68 -24.58
CA TYR A 681 13.89 -3.41 -24.94
C TYR A 681 14.79 -2.82 -23.85
N GLY A 682 14.75 -3.35 -22.62
CA GLY A 682 15.42 -2.77 -21.45
C GLY A 682 16.94 -2.63 -21.58
N PRO A 683 17.58 -1.65 -20.92
CA PRO A 683 18.96 -1.25 -21.22
C PRO A 683 20.03 -2.22 -20.70
N ASN A 684 19.72 -3.11 -19.76
CA ASN A 684 20.72 -3.99 -19.14
C ASN A 684 21.41 -4.93 -20.16
N ALA A 685 22.71 -4.70 -20.40
CA ALA A 685 23.49 -5.43 -21.41
C ALA A 685 23.78 -6.89 -21.02
N ASN A 686 23.98 -7.19 -19.73
CA ASN A 686 24.27 -8.56 -19.29
C ASN A 686 23.01 -9.42 -19.36
N PHE A 687 21.87 -8.88 -18.93
CA PHE A 687 20.59 -9.53 -19.09
C PHE A 687 20.22 -9.71 -20.56
N LYS A 688 20.43 -8.70 -21.43
CA LYS A 688 20.26 -8.87 -22.89
C LYS A 688 21.05 -10.06 -23.43
N LYS A 689 22.34 -10.14 -23.09
CA LYS A 689 23.21 -11.24 -23.52
C LYS A 689 22.78 -12.59 -22.96
N ALA A 690 22.36 -12.64 -21.69
CA ALA A 690 21.85 -13.86 -21.07
C ALA A 690 20.53 -14.31 -21.71
N SER A 691 19.59 -13.37 -21.89
CA SER A 691 18.31 -13.56 -22.55
C SER A 691 18.49 -14.10 -23.96
N SER A 692 19.31 -13.47 -24.82
CA SER A 692 19.56 -13.98 -26.19
C SER A 692 20.21 -15.37 -26.24
N LYS A 693 21.03 -15.72 -25.24
CA LYS A 693 21.67 -17.04 -25.17
C LYS A 693 20.71 -18.12 -24.67
N PHE A 694 19.85 -17.75 -23.73
CA PHE A 694 18.97 -18.65 -22.99
C PHE A 694 17.49 -18.28 -23.18
N THR A 695 17.14 -17.80 -24.38
CA THR A 695 15.78 -17.36 -24.71
C THR A 695 14.80 -18.47 -24.38
N ASN A 696 13.78 -18.12 -23.60
CA ASN A 696 12.72 -19.02 -23.18
C ASN A 696 13.23 -20.34 -22.55
N LYS A 697 14.26 -20.27 -21.68
CA LYS A 697 14.88 -21.45 -21.04
C LYS A 697 15.17 -21.24 -19.55
N TRP A 698 15.17 -22.35 -18.80
CA TRP A 698 15.48 -22.40 -17.37
C TRP A 698 16.80 -21.76 -16.90
N PRO A 699 17.89 -21.63 -17.69
CA PRO A 699 19.11 -21.00 -17.21
C PRO A 699 18.92 -19.54 -16.78
N LEU A 700 17.85 -18.85 -17.22
CA LEU A 700 17.50 -17.52 -16.72
C LEU A 700 17.11 -17.55 -15.23
N ALA A 701 16.35 -18.55 -14.79
CA ALA A 701 16.04 -18.69 -13.36
C ALA A 701 17.28 -19.09 -12.54
N HIS A 702 18.12 -19.98 -13.09
CA HIS A 702 19.38 -20.34 -12.44
C HIS A 702 20.32 -19.13 -12.30
N ARG A 703 20.36 -18.24 -13.31
CA ARG A 703 21.11 -16.98 -13.25
C ARG A 703 20.69 -16.16 -12.03
N GLU A 704 19.40 -15.98 -11.80
CA GLU A 704 18.88 -15.22 -10.66
C GLU A 704 19.17 -15.91 -9.32
N ALA A 705 18.90 -17.21 -9.21
CA ALA A 705 19.17 -17.98 -8.00
C ALA A 705 20.64 -17.92 -7.58
N LYS A 706 21.56 -18.09 -8.54
CA LYS A 706 23.01 -18.08 -8.29
C LYS A 706 23.59 -16.68 -8.15
N GLY A 707 23.19 -15.75 -9.02
CA GLY A 707 23.77 -14.41 -9.12
C GLY A 707 23.46 -13.55 -7.91
N ASN A 708 22.22 -13.58 -7.42
CA ASN A 708 21.78 -12.84 -6.24
C ASN A 708 21.88 -13.64 -4.92
N ASN A 709 22.62 -14.75 -4.91
CA ASN A 709 23.09 -15.35 -3.65
C ASN A 709 24.35 -14.61 -3.16
N ILE A 710 24.14 -13.39 -2.65
CA ILE A 710 25.22 -12.44 -2.35
C ILE A 710 25.85 -12.76 -1.01
N LEU A 711 27.18 -12.93 -1.01
CA LEU A 711 27.95 -12.99 0.24
C LEU A 711 28.38 -11.59 0.63
N ILE A 712 28.16 -11.23 1.90
CA ILE A 712 28.50 -9.91 2.44
C ILE A 712 29.48 -10.10 3.59
N THR A 713 30.59 -9.36 3.55
CA THR A 713 31.59 -9.34 4.61
C THR A 713 31.68 -7.93 5.19
N PRO A 714 31.14 -7.68 6.39
CA PRO A 714 31.29 -6.38 7.04
C PRO A 714 32.72 -6.18 7.51
N LEU A 715 33.23 -4.97 7.32
CA LEU A 715 34.48 -4.45 7.88
C LEU A 715 34.18 -3.43 8.98
N ILE A 716 33.11 -2.64 8.81
CA ILE A 716 32.49 -1.75 9.81
C ILE A 716 30.96 -1.85 9.62
N GLY A 717 30.23 -1.93 10.73
CA GLY A 717 28.78 -2.14 10.75
C GLY A 717 28.37 -3.61 10.93
N VAL A 718 27.07 -3.87 10.96
CA VAL A 718 26.49 -5.22 11.17
C VAL A 718 25.56 -5.55 10.00
N VAL A 719 25.76 -6.71 9.37
CA VAL A 719 24.86 -7.19 8.29
C VAL A 719 23.63 -7.81 8.93
N GLU A 720 22.46 -7.30 8.57
CA GLU A 720 21.16 -7.74 9.09
C GLU A 720 20.43 -8.64 8.08
N ALA A 721 20.63 -8.39 6.79
CA ALA A 721 20.06 -9.18 5.71
C ALA A 721 20.95 -9.15 4.47
N SER A 722 20.93 -10.23 3.69
CA SER A 722 21.72 -10.38 2.47
C SER A 722 20.98 -10.05 1.18
N TYR A 723 19.65 -10.10 1.16
CA TYR A 723 18.85 -9.74 -0.01
C TYR A 723 17.40 -9.36 0.36
N PRO A 724 16.96 -8.09 0.17
CA PRO A 724 17.77 -6.89 -0.01
C PRO A 724 18.92 -6.80 1.00
N ILE A 725 20.01 -6.12 0.62
CA ILE A 725 21.15 -5.94 1.53
C ILE A 725 20.74 -4.92 2.61
N ILE A 726 20.85 -5.29 3.88
CA ILE A 726 20.61 -4.38 5.01
C ILE A 726 21.82 -4.40 5.93
N ILE A 727 22.38 -3.22 6.21
CA ILE A 727 23.55 -3.07 7.09
C ILE A 727 23.29 -1.96 8.11
N SER A 728 23.41 -2.28 9.40
CA SER A 728 23.40 -1.31 10.49
C SER A 728 24.73 -0.57 10.58
N ALA A 729 24.67 0.77 10.55
CA ALA A 729 25.85 1.62 10.65
C ALA A 729 26.42 1.69 12.06
N THR A 730 27.73 1.88 12.16
CA THR A 730 28.41 2.24 13.40
C THR A 730 28.93 3.66 13.27
N ASN A 731 28.45 4.59 14.10
CA ASN A 731 28.79 6.01 14.03
C ASN A 731 28.60 6.61 12.62
N ASN A 732 27.46 6.31 11.98
CA ASN A 732 27.13 6.72 10.61
C ASN A 732 28.09 6.21 9.52
N ILE A 733 28.91 5.19 9.80
CA ILE A 733 29.87 4.61 8.86
C ILE A 733 29.53 3.14 8.66
N VAL A 734 29.63 2.70 7.40
CA VAL A 734 29.60 1.29 7.01
C VAL A 734 30.76 1.04 6.03
N HIS A 735 31.45 -0.08 6.19
CA HIS A 735 32.48 -0.54 5.25
C HIS A 735 32.29 -2.03 5.07
N PHE A 736 32.16 -2.49 3.85
CA PHE A 736 31.82 -3.89 3.59
C PHE A 736 32.32 -4.33 2.22
N LYS A 737 32.34 -5.64 2.05
CA LYS A 737 32.58 -6.28 0.76
C LYS A 737 31.37 -7.09 0.36
N THR A 738 31.09 -7.16 -0.93
CA THR A 738 30.12 -8.10 -1.50
C THR A 738 30.82 -9.04 -2.46
N LYS A 739 30.31 -10.26 -2.59
CA LYS A 739 30.68 -11.19 -3.67
C LYS A 739 29.42 -11.78 -4.28
N GLY A 740 29.22 -11.50 -5.57
CA GLY A 740 27.96 -11.77 -6.27
C GLY A 740 27.18 -10.50 -6.57
N GLY A 741 25.89 -10.65 -6.83
CA GLY A 741 24.96 -9.61 -7.28
C GLY A 741 24.88 -9.57 -8.80
N ILE A 742 23.67 -9.36 -9.32
CA ILE A 742 23.35 -9.11 -10.73
C ILE A 742 22.24 -8.06 -10.81
N GLY A 743 22.23 -7.29 -11.90
CA GLY A 743 21.32 -6.16 -12.06
C GLY A 743 21.52 -5.10 -10.97
N TYR A 744 20.47 -4.33 -10.70
CA TYR A 744 20.44 -3.36 -9.61
C TYR A 744 20.03 -4.02 -8.29
N VAL A 745 20.96 -4.06 -7.34
CA VAL A 745 20.72 -4.64 -6.00
C VAL A 745 20.46 -3.53 -4.99
N PRO A 746 19.35 -3.58 -4.22
CA PRO A 746 19.08 -2.64 -3.14
C PRO A 746 20.04 -2.82 -1.95
N ILE A 747 20.57 -1.71 -1.45
CA ILE A 747 21.41 -1.62 -0.24
C ILE A 747 20.80 -0.57 0.69
N THR A 748 20.28 -1.02 1.83
CA THR A 748 19.76 -0.17 2.90
C THR A 748 20.78 -0.07 4.02
N ILE A 749 21.21 1.16 4.32
CA ILE A 749 22.03 1.49 5.49
C ILE A 749 21.10 2.06 6.56
N GLN A 750 21.08 1.45 7.74
CA GLN A 750 20.21 1.86 8.85
C GLN A 750 21.00 2.31 10.08
N GLN A 751 20.31 2.73 11.14
CA GLN A 751 20.90 3.28 12.38
C GLN A 751 21.67 4.58 12.14
N LEU A 752 21.15 5.44 11.26
CA LEU A 752 21.74 6.72 10.91
C LEU A 752 21.20 7.86 11.79
N SER A 753 22.08 8.76 12.22
CA SER A 753 21.69 9.87 13.10
C SER A 753 21.10 11.07 12.36
N THR A 754 21.11 11.07 11.03
CA THR A 754 20.65 12.15 10.16
C THR A 754 20.32 11.59 8.78
N TYR A 755 19.63 12.36 7.94
CA TYR A 755 19.38 12.04 6.54
C TYR A 755 20.28 12.81 5.56
N LYS A 756 21.14 13.69 6.08
CA LYS A 756 21.90 14.66 5.26
C LYS A 756 23.28 14.15 4.87
N ASN A 757 23.70 14.58 3.68
CA ASN A 757 25.01 14.29 3.09
C ASN A 757 25.41 12.81 3.07
N PRO A 758 24.51 11.88 2.70
CA PRO A 758 24.87 10.48 2.59
C PRO A 758 25.75 10.27 1.36
N VAL A 759 26.89 9.59 1.53
CA VAL A 759 27.77 9.25 0.42
C VAL A 759 28.15 7.79 0.46
N LEU A 760 27.95 7.12 -0.68
CA LEU A 760 28.37 5.74 -0.90
C LEU A 760 29.49 5.70 -1.93
N TYR A 761 30.60 5.06 -1.55
CA TYR A 761 31.78 4.87 -2.38
C TYR A 761 31.93 3.40 -2.77
N ILE A 762 32.48 3.17 -3.96
CA ILE A 762 33.00 1.88 -4.41
C ILE A 762 34.51 1.99 -4.65
N LYS A 763 35.24 0.93 -4.35
CA LYS A 763 36.69 0.86 -4.57
C LYS A 763 37.01 0.43 -6.00
N GLU A 764 37.69 1.29 -6.75
CA GLU A 764 38.21 1.02 -8.08
C GLU A 764 39.75 1.08 -8.05
N GLY A 765 40.39 -0.09 -8.12
CA GLY A 765 41.84 -0.21 -7.96
C GLY A 765 42.30 0.23 -6.56
N LYS A 766 43.05 1.33 -6.48
CA LYS A 766 43.52 1.92 -5.21
C LYS A 766 42.70 3.14 -4.75
N GLN A 767 41.68 3.54 -5.53
CA GLN A 767 40.93 4.77 -5.28
C GLN A 767 39.49 4.46 -4.86
N TRP A 768 38.94 5.35 -4.04
CA TRP A 768 37.51 5.37 -3.71
C TRP A 768 36.81 6.32 -4.67
N LYS A 769 35.76 5.82 -5.33
CA LYS A 769 34.94 6.61 -6.23
C LYS A 769 33.53 6.68 -5.68
N GLN A 770 33.01 7.90 -5.60
CA GLN A 770 31.62 8.10 -5.19
C GLN A 770 30.69 7.51 -6.26
N ILE A 771 29.68 6.77 -5.80
CA ILE A 771 28.56 6.36 -6.63
C ILE A 771 27.61 7.55 -6.72
N ASP A 772 27.42 8.06 -7.94
CA ASP A 772 26.49 9.13 -8.23
C ASP A 772 25.63 8.72 -9.44
N GLN A 773 24.31 8.71 -9.23
CA GLN A 773 23.30 8.43 -10.25
C GLN A 773 22.34 9.63 -10.40
N SER A 774 22.74 10.81 -9.92
CA SER A 774 21.87 11.99 -9.92
C SER A 774 21.56 12.50 -11.34
N LYS A 775 20.32 12.97 -11.51
CA LYS A 775 19.87 13.68 -12.72
C LYS A 775 19.38 15.08 -12.38
N TYR A 776 18.69 15.22 -11.25
CA TYR A 776 18.14 16.48 -10.73
C TYR A 776 18.77 16.91 -9.40
N GLY A 777 19.82 16.20 -8.96
CA GLY A 777 20.51 16.43 -7.70
C GLY A 777 19.76 15.80 -6.53
N ASN A 778 20.50 15.04 -5.73
CA ASN A 778 19.99 14.34 -4.55
C ASN A 778 18.75 13.44 -4.85
N ASP A 779 18.73 12.84 -6.05
CA ASP A 779 17.57 12.16 -6.63
C ASP A 779 17.83 10.69 -7.01
N TYR A 780 18.64 9.95 -6.23
CA TYR A 780 18.95 8.55 -6.55
C TYR A 780 19.04 7.60 -5.35
N TRP A 781 18.87 8.12 -4.14
CA TRP A 781 18.64 7.32 -2.93
C TRP A 781 17.26 7.64 -2.37
N GLN A 782 16.76 6.72 -1.57
CA GLN A 782 15.57 6.89 -0.75
C GLN A 782 15.98 7.10 0.69
N THR A 783 15.21 7.87 1.44
CA THR A 783 15.38 8.05 2.88
C THR A 783 14.06 7.70 3.56
N ASP A 784 14.15 6.87 4.59
CA ASP A 784 13.04 6.54 5.47
C ASP A 784 13.45 6.84 6.92
N PHE A 785 12.46 6.99 7.81
CA PHE A 785 12.69 7.17 9.23
C PHE A 785 12.05 6.05 10.03
N ASN A 786 12.82 5.45 10.93
CA ASN A 786 12.36 4.40 11.81
C ASN A 786 11.97 5.02 13.18
N PRO A 787 10.67 5.13 13.49
CA PRO A 787 10.23 5.74 14.74
C PRO A 787 10.56 4.90 15.98
N ILE A 788 10.81 3.59 15.83
CA ILE A 788 11.13 2.70 16.96
C ILE A 788 12.56 2.95 17.43
N SER A 789 13.53 2.99 16.51
CA SER A 789 14.93 3.28 16.85
C SER A 789 15.24 4.77 16.94
N GLY A 790 14.38 5.63 16.37
CA GLY A 790 14.61 7.07 16.30
C GLY A 790 15.71 7.47 15.31
N THR A 791 15.97 6.62 14.31
CA THR A 791 17.08 6.78 13.34
C THR A 791 16.58 6.80 11.90
N TRP A 792 17.41 7.30 11.00
CA TRP A 792 17.17 7.24 9.56
C TRP A 792 17.73 5.97 8.92
N GLU A 793 17.19 5.70 7.74
CA GLU A 793 17.59 4.62 6.86
C GLU A 793 17.72 5.17 5.45
N ILE A 794 18.77 4.76 4.73
CA ILE A 794 19.05 5.22 3.38
C ILE A 794 19.22 4.03 2.46
N THR A 795 18.43 4.02 1.40
CA THR A 795 18.44 2.93 0.41
C THR A 795 18.96 3.40 -0.93
N TYR A 796 20.02 2.73 -1.42
CA TYR A 796 20.54 2.86 -2.78
C TYR A 796 20.18 1.61 -3.59
N ASN A 797 20.19 1.69 -4.92
CA ASN A 797 20.23 0.51 -5.77
C ASN A 797 21.48 0.60 -6.64
N ILE A 798 22.34 -0.41 -6.54
CA ILE A 798 23.67 -0.40 -7.15
C ILE A 798 23.72 -1.47 -8.23
N ASN A 799 24.17 -1.10 -9.42
CA ASN A 799 24.45 -2.06 -10.47
C ASN A 799 25.60 -2.97 -10.03
N MET A 800 25.29 -4.24 -9.77
CA MET A 800 26.25 -5.28 -9.38
C MET A 800 26.56 -6.25 -10.51
N ASP A 801 26.21 -5.93 -11.75
CA ASP A 801 26.58 -6.77 -12.89
C ASP A 801 28.11 -6.86 -13.05
N SER A 802 28.55 -7.98 -13.60
CA SER A 802 29.93 -8.22 -14.01
C SER A 802 29.96 -8.96 -15.35
N PRO A 803 31.09 -8.89 -16.10
CA PRO A 803 31.21 -9.60 -17.36
C PRO A 803 30.93 -11.10 -17.25
N GLY A 804 29.81 -11.53 -17.84
CA GLY A 804 29.36 -12.93 -17.83
C GLY A 804 28.80 -13.39 -16.48
N ASP A 805 28.23 -12.47 -15.69
CA ASP A 805 27.59 -12.74 -14.38
C ASP A 805 28.53 -13.47 -13.40
N LYS A 806 29.83 -13.18 -13.47
CA LYS A 806 30.83 -13.75 -12.56
C LYS A 806 30.66 -13.16 -11.16
N ALA A 807 30.66 -14.01 -10.15
CA ALA A 807 30.70 -13.57 -8.75
C ALA A 807 32.08 -12.94 -8.45
N ILE A 808 32.18 -11.62 -8.58
CA ILE A 808 33.38 -10.83 -8.25
C ILE A 808 33.24 -10.18 -6.88
N GLU A 809 34.35 -10.00 -6.19
CA GLU A 809 34.39 -9.23 -4.94
C GLU A 809 34.41 -7.73 -5.25
N ARG A 810 33.59 -6.95 -4.54
CA ARG A 810 33.56 -5.49 -4.57
C ARG A 810 33.64 -4.96 -3.14
N GLU A 811 34.26 -3.80 -2.97
CA GLU A 811 34.42 -3.17 -1.65
C GLU A 811 33.75 -1.79 -1.67
N TYR A 812 32.95 -1.52 -0.64
CA TYR A 812 32.11 -0.34 -0.52
C TYR A 812 32.34 0.36 0.82
N LYS A 813 32.27 1.69 0.82
CA LYS A 813 32.31 2.51 2.03
C LYS A 813 31.16 3.50 1.99
N PHE A 814 30.36 3.55 3.04
CA PHE A 814 29.34 4.56 3.25
C PHE A 814 29.73 5.44 4.44
N GLU A 815 29.49 6.74 4.33
CA GLU A 815 29.58 7.67 5.45
C GLU A 815 28.60 8.84 5.31
N MET A 816 28.21 9.41 6.45
CA MET A 816 27.56 10.72 6.49
C MET A 816 28.63 11.80 6.56
N ASN A 817 28.72 12.62 5.51
CA ASN A 817 29.70 13.70 5.52
C ASN A 817 29.28 14.82 6.47
N ASN A 818 30.21 15.24 7.34
CA ASN A 818 30.07 16.45 8.12
C ASN A 818 30.20 17.65 7.17
N ASN A 819 29.14 18.48 7.09
CA ASN A 819 29.25 19.81 6.47
C ASN A 819 29.99 20.77 7.38
#